data_AF-A0A6M1M636-F1
#
_entry.id   AF-A0A6M1M636-F1
#
_cell.length_a   1.000
_cell.length_b   1.000
_cell.length_c   1.000
_cell.angle_alpha   90.00
_cell.angle_beta   90.00
_cell.angle_gamma   90.00
#
_symmetry.space_group_name_H-M   'P 1'
#
loop_
_entity.id
_entity.type
_entity.pdbx_description
1 polymer ?
#
loop_
_entity_poly.entity_id
_entity_poly.type
_entity_poly.pdbx_seq_one_letter_code
_entity_poly.pdbx_strand_id
1 'polypeptide(L)'
;MTDDAPPPAALPLPDDLVAEFVAEARELVEAAAGDLLALDGSPDAGVVNRVFRAVHTLKGSAALFDWPAMLALLHAAEDGLAAARAGTVAAGPDLVDLSLAALDAVARWTEAIAATGALPPGAEAESARLAALYRTLLTPASGAAPDANPAGPAPDWAAALLADLGERPAGTLTALRYVPRADCFFSGDDPLGLVRRLRGLLALRLDPANPWPPLETLDVFACNLAVTLLTTDERPEVEAVFRLVPDQVTIATIATPAAPVETAPGPAPEMAVAPSRTLRVDAGRIDALVALADDLAAARADLGEVVARAGSGAGLVDLLPALRASDERIGRLSAELHREAMGLRLQPLARVFRRFPRALRDIARRLGKEVTLTLEGEETEIDRDVAEGLFEPLLHLLRNAVDHGIEPPAARETAGKPPAGRIVVGAESRADRVVVSVTDDGRGLDPALLRRRAAERGLMAPDALAALDEAGAIDLIFTPGFSTAASVGAVSGRGVGMDAVRAAVARLGGTCTVESRAGAGTAIRLSLPRARSLVRLLLVEVGPERYGLPMDAVVELARIPRARIRDLAPGAATVLRDRTVPVLHLADLLDLPRGPDGPRGGRSSEARLAVVRAGDERVAIEVDRFAGRADGLVRPLPALAAWPGLAGTTLSGDGRVLLVLDPEALVGREPGEGEARP
;
A
#
# COMPACT_ATOMS: atom_id res chain seq x y z
N MET A 1 37.74 20.72 -25.44
CA MET A 1 36.35 21.04 -25.05
C MET A 1 35.71 19.72 -24.67
N THR A 2 35.92 19.32 -23.43
CA THR A 2 35.38 18.08 -22.85
C THR A 2 34.43 18.52 -21.75
N ASP A 3 33.21 18.04 -21.90
CA ASP A 3 31.98 18.42 -21.21
C ASP A 3 32.05 17.92 -19.75
N ASP A 4 32.09 18.86 -18.81
CA ASP A 4 32.14 18.64 -17.37
C ASP A 4 30.74 18.93 -16.81
N ALA A 5 29.88 17.90 -16.80
CA ALA A 5 28.58 17.94 -16.15
C ALA A 5 28.63 17.05 -14.89
N PRO A 6 28.23 17.56 -13.71
CA PRO A 6 28.28 16.79 -12.48
C PRO A 6 27.26 15.63 -12.50
N PRO A 7 27.53 14.52 -11.77
CA PRO A 7 26.59 13.41 -11.71
C PRO A 7 25.26 13.85 -11.05
N PRO A 8 24.12 13.30 -11.48
CA PRO A 8 22.82 13.64 -10.91
C PRO A 8 22.78 13.22 -9.43
N ALA A 9 22.29 14.12 -8.57
CA ALA A 9 22.04 13.83 -7.16
C ALA A 9 21.16 12.57 -7.04
N ALA A 10 21.50 11.69 -6.10
CA ALA A 10 20.71 10.50 -5.79
C ALA A 10 19.26 10.92 -5.57
N LEU A 11 18.35 10.43 -6.42
CA LEU A 11 16.92 10.64 -6.25
C LEU A 11 16.52 10.04 -4.89
N PRO A 12 15.79 10.78 -4.04
CA PRO A 12 15.30 10.26 -2.78
C PRO A 12 14.48 8.98 -3.05
N LEU A 13 14.68 7.95 -2.21
CA LEU A 13 13.85 6.74 -2.24
C LEU A 13 12.37 7.15 -2.21
N PRO A 14 11.47 6.46 -2.94
CA PRO A 14 10.06 6.80 -2.92
C PRO A 14 9.52 6.74 -1.48
N ASP A 15 8.88 7.81 -1.03
CA ASP A 15 8.25 7.91 0.31
C ASP A 15 7.36 6.69 0.65
N ASP A 16 6.82 6.04 -0.37
CA ASP A 16 5.97 4.85 -0.28
C ASP A 16 6.68 3.64 0.37
N LEU A 17 7.98 3.42 0.12
CA LEU A 17 8.74 2.30 0.72
C LEU A 17 9.03 2.54 2.20
N VAL A 18 9.37 3.78 2.56
CA VAL A 18 9.56 4.18 3.95
C VAL A 18 8.24 4.06 4.70
N ALA A 19 7.11 4.44 4.08
CA ALA A 19 5.78 4.27 4.66
C ALA A 19 5.40 2.80 4.88
N GLU A 20 5.74 1.90 3.94
CA GLU A 20 5.52 0.46 4.08
C GLU A 20 6.38 -0.15 5.20
N PHE A 21 7.67 0.19 5.25
CA PHE A 21 8.56 -0.20 6.35
C PHE A 21 8.02 0.28 7.69
N VAL A 22 7.62 1.55 7.79
CA VAL A 22 7.11 2.13 9.03
C VAL A 22 5.85 1.39 9.50
N ALA A 23 4.96 1.01 8.58
CA ALA A 23 3.75 0.25 8.90
C ALA A 23 4.08 -1.17 9.40
N GLU A 24 4.96 -1.89 8.69
CA GLU A 24 5.41 -3.23 9.07
C GLU A 24 6.18 -3.22 10.40
N ALA A 25 7.09 -2.25 10.56
CA ALA A 25 7.92 -2.14 11.75
C ALA A 25 7.10 -1.86 13.01
N ARG A 26 6.06 -1.01 12.92
CA ARG A 26 5.12 -0.78 14.01
C ARG A 26 4.40 -2.06 14.45
N GLU A 27 3.96 -2.88 13.50
CA GLU A 27 3.26 -4.14 13.78
C GLU A 27 4.18 -5.17 14.43
N LEU A 28 5.38 -5.37 13.86
CA LEU A 28 6.35 -6.34 14.37
C LEU A 28 6.90 -5.95 15.74
N VAL A 29 7.18 -4.67 15.96
CA VAL A 29 7.63 -4.16 17.28
C VAL A 29 6.54 -4.31 18.33
N GLU A 30 5.28 -3.99 18.00
CA GLU A 30 4.16 -4.17 18.94
C GLU A 30 3.95 -5.64 19.32
N ALA A 31 3.94 -6.53 18.33
CA ALA A 31 3.77 -7.96 18.55
C ALA A 31 4.93 -8.54 19.38
N ALA A 32 6.17 -8.19 19.04
CA ALA A 32 7.37 -8.65 19.75
C ALA A 32 7.43 -8.14 21.19
N ALA A 33 7.08 -6.87 21.44
CA ALA A 33 7.05 -6.30 22.78
C ALA A 33 5.94 -6.93 23.64
N GLY A 34 4.76 -7.19 23.05
CA GLY A 34 3.68 -7.90 23.74
C GLY A 34 4.05 -9.33 24.11
N ASP A 35 4.69 -10.06 23.19
CA ASP A 35 5.20 -11.41 23.45
C ASP A 35 6.29 -11.40 24.55
N LEU A 36 7.21 -10.43 24.55
CA LEU A 36 8.23 -10.29 25.60
C LEU A 36 7.65 -9.93 26.97
N LEU A 37 6.65 -9.04 27.04
CA LEU A 37 5.98 -8.68 28.30
C LEU A 37 5.15 -9.84 28.88
N ALA A 38 4.71 -10.78 28.04
CA ALA A 38 4.02 -11.99 28.49
C ALA A 38 4.97 -13.02 29.14
N LEU A 39 6.30 -12.86 28.99
CA LEU A 39 7.31 -13.65 29.70
C LEU A 39 7.42 -13.14 31.16
N ASP A 40 6.41 -13.41 31.98
CA ASP A 40 6.38 -13.11 33.42
C ASP A 40 7.31 -14.06 34.22
N GLY A 41 8.62 -13.98 33.96
CA GLY A 41 9.65 -14.78 34.63
C GLY A 41 9.70 -16.26 34.25
N SER A 42 8.90 -16.71 33.26
CA SER A 42 8.92 -18.09 32.75
C SER A 42 9.50 -18.15 31.32
N PRO A 43 10.60 -18.91 31.08
CA PRO A 43 11.20 -19.03 29.76
C PRO A 43 10.34 -19.94 28.85
N ASP A 44 9.40 -19.36 28.12
CA ASP A 44 8.66 -20.06 27.06
C ASP A 44 9.42 -19.97 25.72
N ALA A 45 10.03 -21.07 25.30
CA ALA A 45 10.75 -21.19 24.03
C ALA A 45 9.86 -20.87 22.80
N GLY A 46 8.55 -21.10 22.90
CA GLY A 46 7.58 -20.74 21.87
C GLY A 46 7.43 -19.24 21.69
N VAL A 47 7.47 -18.47 22.79
CA VAL A 47 7.43 -17.01 22.78
C VAL A 47 8.74 -16.44 22.24
N VAL A 48 9.89 -16.92 22.73
CA VAL A 48 11.22 -16.50 22.25
C VAL A 48 11.36 -16.74 20.74
N ASN A 49 10.84 -17.86 20.22
CA ASN A 49 10.80 -18.15 18.78
C ASN A 49 9.98 -17.13 17.97
N ARG A 50 8.86 -16.63 18.51
CA ARG A 50 8.02 -15.62 17.83
C ARG A 50 8.69 -14.26 17.83
N VAL A 51 9.25 -13.84 18.97
CA VAL A 51 10.02 -12.59 19.09
C VAL A 51 11.22 -12.61 18.16
N PHE A 52 11.97 -13.71 18.12
CA PHE A 52 13.08 -13.90 17.20
C PHE A 52 12.64 -13.72 15.73
N ARG A 53 11.52 -14.33 15.32
CA ARG A 53 11.01 -14.17 13.96
C ARG A 53 10.63 -12.71 13.66
N ALA A 54 10.01 -12.01 14.60
CA ALA A 54 9.65 -10.62 14.42
C ALA A 54 10.89 -9.71 14.26
N VAL A 55 11.91 -9.90 15.09
CA VAL A 55 13.19 -9.17 14.99
C VAL A 55 13.94 -9.52 13.69
N HIS A 56 13.93 -10.79 13.30
CA HIS A 56 14.54 -11.25 12.04
C HIS A 56 13.86 -10.61 10.82
N THR A 57 12.52 -10.54 10.80
CA THR A 57 11.78 -9.85 9.73
C THR A 57 12.04 -8.35 9.75
N LEU A 58 12.03 -7.70 10.91
CA LEU A 58 12.41 -6.28 11.07
C LEU A 58 13.80 -5.98 10.53
N LYS A 59 14.80 -6.82 10.84
CA LYS A 59 16.16 -6.71 10.33
C LYS A 59 16.18 -6.81 8.80
N GLY A 60 15.44 -7.78 8.25
CA GLY A 60 15.30 -7.97 6.81
C GLY A 60 14.73 -6.75 6.10
N SER A 61 13.66 -6.16 6.65
CA SER A 61 13.02 -4.96 6.08
C SER A 61 13.88 -3.70 6.28
N ALA A 62 14.53 -3.53 7.43
CA ALA A 62 15.41 -2.39 7.71
C ALA A 62 16.68 -2.39 6.84
N ALA A 63 17.15 -3.56 6.41
CA ALA A 63 18.32 -3.70 5.53
C ALA A 63 18.10 -3.14 4.11
N LEU A 64 16.86 -2.82 3.74
CA LEU A 64 16.53 -2.17 2.46
C LEU A 64 16.80 -0.65 2.49
N PHE A 65 17.11 -0.08 3.67
CA PHE A 65 17.30 1.34 3.89
C PHE A 65 18.70 1.64 4.45
N ASP A 66 19.18 2.88 4.24
CA ASP A 66 20.47 3.35 4.76
C ASP A 66 20.36 3.81 6.22
N TRP A 67 20.01 2.89 7.12
CA TRP A 67 19.85 3.13 8.57
C TRP A 67 20.78 2.22 9.39
N PRO A 68 22.11 2.46 9.34
CA PRO A 68 23.12 1.56 9.93
C PRO A 68 22.93 1.35 11.44
N ALA A 69 22.50 2.38 12.18
CA ALA A 69 22.25 2.27 13.62
C ALA A 69 21.07 1.32 13.93
N MET A 70 19.99 1.38 13.15
CA MET A 70 18.84 0.49 13.32
C MET A 70 19.19 -0.96 12.99
N LEU A 71 19.92 -1.16 11.90
CA LEU A 71 20.34 -2.50 11.47
C LEU A 71 21.29 -3.15 12.49
N ALA A 72 22.26 -2.40 13.01
CA ALA A 72 23.20 -2.89 14.02
C ALA A 72 22.49 -3.34 15.32
N LEU A 73 21.50 -2.58 15.76
CA LEU A 73 20.72 -2.92 16.96
C LEU A 73 19.84 -4.15 16.73
N LEU A 74 19.15 -4.24 15.60
CA LEU A 74 18.30 -5.39 15.26
C LEU A 74 19.13 -6.67 15.11
N HIS A 75 20.33 -6.58 14.54
CA HIS A 75 21.26 -7.71 14.46
C HIS A 75 21.69 -8.20 15.84
N ALA A 76 22.09 -7.31 16.74
CA ALA A 76 22.49 -7.67 18.10
C ALA A 76 21.33 -8.29 18.91
N ALA A 77 20.11 -7.78 18.73
CA ALA A 77 18.91 -8.34 19.35
C ALA A 77 18.58 -9.74 18.81
N GLU A 78 18.73 -9.95 17.51
CA GLU A 78 18.54 -11.26 16.89
C GLU A 78 19.54 -12.30 17.40
N ASP A 79 20.82 -11.94 17.54
CA ASP A 79 21.86 -12.84 18.08
C ASP A 79 21.58 -13.21 19.53
N GLY A 80 21.15 -12.24 20.36
CA GLY A 80 20.73 -12.47 21.74
C GLY A 80 19.59 -13.48 21.85
N LEU A 81 18.56 -13.31 21.00
CA LEU A 81 17.41 -14.21 20.94
C LEU A 81 17.76 -15.57 20.32
N ALA A 82 18.67 -15.63 19.36
CA ALA A 82 19.19 -16.87 18.78
C ALA A 82 19.94 -17.71 19.82
N ALA A 83 20.79 -17.07 20.63
CA ALA A 83 21.49 -17.72 21.73
C ALA A 83 20.52 -18.29 22.78
N ALA A 84 19.46 -17.54 23.11
CA ALA A 84 18.40 -18.05 23.98
C ALA A 84 17.65 -19.25 23.40
N ARG A 85 17.38 -19.25 22.08
CA ARG A 85 16.79 -20.41 21.36
C ARG A 85 17.70 -21.63 21.36
N ALA A 86 19.01 -21.41 21.24
CA ALA A 86 20.03 -22.45 21.29
C ALA A 86 20.31 -22.96 22.72
N GLY A 87 19.73 -22.33 23.74
CA GLY A 87 19.95 -22.65 25.15
C GLY A 87 21.33 -22.23 25.68
N THR A 88 22.07 -21.38 24.94
CA THR A 88 23.40 -20.89 25.33
C THR A 88 23.33 -19.68 26.26
N VAL A 89 22.22 -18.94 26.23
CA VAL A 89 21.88 -17.86 27.17
C VAL A 89 20.51 -18.14 27.77
N ALA A 90 20.31 -17.88 29.07
CA ALA A 90 19.00 -18.02 29.69
C ALA A 90 18.05 -16.94 29.17
N ALA A 91 16.83 -17.32 28.78
CA ALA A 91 15.74 -16.38 28.49
C ALA A 91 15.16 -15.79 29.81
N GLY A 92 16.03 -15.14 30.58
CA GLY A 92 15.74 -14.53 31.86
C GLY A 92 15.49 -13.01 31.75
N PRO A 93 15.27 -12.34 32.90
CA PRO A 93 14.91 -10.92 32.96
C PRO A 93 15.87 -10.01 32.19
N ASP A 94 17.19 -10.25 32.29
CA ASP A 94 18.19 -9.40 31.63
C ASP A 94 18.07 -9.37 30.09
N LEU A 95 17.77 -10.53 29.47
CA LEU A 95 17.57 -10.61 28.02
C LEU A 95 16.23 -10.01 27.61
N VAL A 96 15.19 -10.21 28.42
CA VAL A 96 13.84 -9.67 28.18
C VAL A 96 13.87 -8.14 28.26
N ASP A 97 14.44 -7.58 29.33
CA ASP A 97 14.56 -6.13 29.54
C ASP A 97 15.40 -5.47 28.46
N LEU A 98 16.53 -6.09 28.07
CA LEU A 98 17.36 -5.56 27.00
C LEU A 98 16.64 -5.62 25.64
N SER A 99 15.85 -6.66 25.39
CA SER A 99 15.05 -6.79 24.17
C SER A 99 13.88 -5.83 24.11
N LEU A 100 13.24 -5.53 25.25
CA LEU A 100 12.25 -4.46 25.34
C LEU A 100 12.91 -3.09 25.08
N ALA A 101 14.07 -2.81 25.66
CA ALA A 101 14.81 -1.57 25.40
C ALA A 101 15.22 -1.41 23.93
N ALA A 102 15.62 -2.50 23.27
CA ALA A 102 15.93 -2.50 21.85
C ALA A 102 14.69 -2.23 20.98
N LEU A 103 13.57 -2.89 21.28
CA LEU A 103 12.30 -2.67 20.59
C LEU A 103 11.76 -1.24 20.80
N ASP A 104 11.92 -0.66 22.00
CA ASP A 104 11.54 0.71 22.29
C ASP A 104 12.38 1.74 21.52
N ALA A 105 13.68 1.48 21.36
CA ALA A 105 14.54 2.30 20.51
C ALA A 105 14.11 2.20 19.03
N VAL A 106 13.87 0.99 18.52
CA VAL A 106 13.38 0.75 17.16
C VAL A 106 12.02 1.41 16.94
N ALA A 107 11.10 1.36 17.92
CA ALA A 107 9.81 2.03 17.85
C ALA A 107 9.97 3.56 17.70
N ARG A 108 10.78 4.19 18.56
CA ARG A 108 11.03 5.64 18.48
C ARG A 108 11.70 6.04 17.17
N TRP A 109 12.66 5.25 16.70
CA TRP A 109 13.34 5.50 15.43
C TRP A 109 12.39 5.34 14.25
N THR A 110 11.47 4.38 14.30
CA THR A 110 10.41 4.20 13.30
C THR A 110 9.50 5.43 13.22
N GLU A 111 9.15 6.05 14.35
CA GLU A 111 8.37 7.29 14.36
C GLU A 111 9.16 8.50 13.80
N ALA A 112 10.45 8.59 14.12
CA ALA A 112 11.31 9.64 13.56
C ALA A 112 11.49 9.48 12.04
N ILE A 113 11.67 8.25 11.56
CA ILE A 113 11.70 7.91 10.15
C ILE A 113 10.37 8.26 9.48
N ALA A 114 9.24 7.94 10.10
CA ALA A 114 7.93 8.29 9.57
C ALA A 114 7.72 9.81 9.43
N ALA A 115 8.33 10.61 10.32
CA ALA A 115 8.19 12.05 10.34
C ALA A 115 9.21 12.78 9.44
N THR A 116 10.41 12.21 9.27
CA THR A 116 11.56 12.93 8.68
C THR A 116 12.29 12.17 7.57
N GLY A 117 11.94 10.89 7.34
CA GLY A 117 12.64 10.00 6.43
C GLY A 117 13.99 9.50 6.96
N ALA A 118 14.41 9.93 8.15
CA ALA A 118 15.73 9.66 8.71
C ALA A 118 15.67 9.25 10.19
N LEU A 119 16.75 8.63 10.66
CA LEU A 119 16.95 8.34 12.08
C LEU A 119 17.12 9.63 12.90
N PRO A 120 16.68 9.64 14.17
CA PRO A 120 16.84 10.81 15.02
C PRO A 120 18.31 11.02 15.43
N PRO A 121 18.72 12.25 15.73
CA PRO A 121 20.06 12.53 16.27
C PRO A 121 20.31 11.71 17.55
N GLY A 122 21.44 11.00 17.60
CA GLY A 122 21.82 10.14 18.72
C GLY A 122 21.46 8.66 18.57
N ALA A 123 20.76 8.27 17.50
CA ALA A 123 20.44 6.85 17.23
C ALA A 123 21.70 5.96 17.14
N GLU A 124 22.79 6.46 16.56
CA GLU A 124 24.06 5.72 16.47
C GLU A 124 24.67 5.41 17.85
N ALA A 125 24.73 6.41 18.74
CA ALA A 125 25.27 6.23 20.08
C ALA A 125 24.39 5.30 20.93
N GLU A 126 23.07 5.41 20.79
CA GLU A 126 22.10 4.54 21.47
C GLU A 126 22.14 3.11 20.94
N SER A 127 22.22 2.92 19.62
CA SER A 127 22.46 1.63 18.98
C SER A 127 23.74 0.97 19.47
N ALA A 128 24.86 1.70 19.47
CA ALA A 128 26.15 1.19 19.93
C ALA A 128 26.11 0.75 21.41
N ARG A 129 25.44 1.52 22.27
CA ARG A 129 25.26 1.19 23.70
C ARG A 129 24.46 -0.09 23.90
N LEU A 130 23.30 -0.21 23.25
CA LEU A 130 22.43 -1.39 23.40
C LEU A 130 23.06 -2.64 22.78
N ALA A 131 23.70 -2.51 21.61
CA ALA A 131 24.44 -3.60 20.99
C ALA A 131 25.62 -4.08 21.85
N ALA A 132 26.30 -3.18 22.58
CA ALA A 132 27.34 -3.56 23.53
C ALA A 132 26.79 -4.38 24.71
N LEU A 133 25.60 -4.05 25.22
CA LEU A 133 24.94 -4.82 26.29
C LEU A 133 24.59 -6.23 25.82
N TYR A 134 24.11 -6.39 24.57
CA TYR A 134 23.88 -7.72 23.98
C TYR A 134 25.17 -8.52 23.88
N ARG A 135 26.27 -7.89 23.43
CA ARG A 135 27.59 -8.55 23.42
C ARG A 135 27.99 -9.00 24.83
N THR A 136 27.80 -8.17 25.85
CA THR A 136 28.08 -8.54 27.25
C THR A 136 27.25 -9.74 27.72
N LEU A 137 25.96 -9.82 27.33
CA LEU A 137 25.11 -10.97 27.64
C LEU A 137 25.52 -12.26 26.91
N LEU A 138 26.02 -12.12 25.67
CA LEU A 138 26.44 -13.24 24.82
C LEU A 138 27.85 -13.76 25.14
N THR A 139 28.64 -13.01 25.91
CA THR A 139 29.97 -13.48 26.34
C THR A 139 29.84 -14.25 27.65
N PRO A 140 30.26 -15.53 27.75
CA PRO A 140 30.49 -16.13 29.04
C PRO A 140 31.54 -15.31 29.80
N ALA A 141 31.52 -15.33 31.13
CA ALA A 141 32.52 -14.71 31.98
C ALA A 141 33.92 -15.34 31.73
N SER A 142 34.57 -14.92 30.66
CA SER A 142 35.98 -15.10 30.35
C SER A 142 36.31 -14.06 29.28
N GLY A 143 37.16 -13.11 29.65
CA GLY A 143 37.38 -11.88 28.91
C GLY A 143 37.94 -12.09 27.51
N ALA A 144 37.36 -11.36 26.55
CA ALA A 144 38.05 -10.51 25.57
C ALA A 144 36.95 -9.84 24.72
N ALA A 145 36.91 -8.51 24.73
CA ALA A 145 36.04 -7.76 23.83
C ALA A 145 36.52 -7.92 22.37
N PRO A 146 35.63 -7.98 21.36
CA PRO A 146 36.02 -7.74 19.99
C PRO A 146 35.65 -6.29 19.62
N ASP A 147 36.56 -5.36 19.93
CA ASP A 147 36.83 -4.27 19.00
C ASP A 147 37.81 -4.81 17.94
N ALA A 148 37.63 -4.36 16.69
CA ALA A 148 38.56 -4.43 15.57
C ALA A 148 39.66 -5.51 15.67
N ASN A 149 39.50 -6.66 15.00
CA ASN A 149 40.64 -7.57 14.84
C ASN A 149 41.71 -6.83 14.00
N PRO A 150 42.87 -6.44 14.56
CA PRO A 150 43.92 -5.83 13.77
C PRO A 150 44.42 -6.84 12.73
N ALA A 151 44.82 -6.36 11.56
CA ALA A 151 45.35 -7.22 10.50
C ALA A 151 46.46 -8.12 11.08
N GLY A 152 46.24 -9.44 11.04
CA GLY A 152 47.07 -10.45 11.70
C GLY A 152 47.82 -11.34 10.71
N PRO A 153 48.63 -12.30 11.19
CA PRO A 153 49.25 -13.30 10.31
C PRO A 153 48.18 -14.16 9.62
N ALA A 154 48.48 -14.62 8.41
CA ALA A 154 47.57 -15.43 7.62
C ALA A 154 47.23 -16.75 8.36
N PRO A 155 45.94 -17.13 8.47
CA PRO A 155 45.55 -18.44 9.01
C PRO A 155 46.16 -19.59 8.21
N ASP A 156 46.43 -20.73 8.86
CA ASP A 156 47.07 -21.91 8.22
C ASP A 156 46.39 -22.34 6.91
N TRP A 157 45.06 -22.28 6.86
CA TRP A 157 44.28 -22.65 5.67
C TRP A 157 44.45 -21.66 4.50
N ALA A 158 44.79 -20.40 4.78
CA ALA A 158 45.05 -19.33 3.80
C ALA A 158 46.55 -19.16 3.48
N ALA A 159 47.44 -19.63 4.35
CA ALA A 159 48.89 -19.42 4.27
C ALA A 159 49.49 -19.99 2.97
N ALA A 160 49.04 -21.17 2.54
CA ALA A 160 49.47 -21.77 1.28
C ALA A 160 49.06 -20.92 0.07
N LEU A 161 47.80 -20.45 0.05
CA LEU A 161 47.27 -19.63 -1.04
C LEU A 161 47.95 -18.25 -1.09
N LEU A 162 48.38 -17.73 0.06
CA LEU A 162 49.15 -16.48 0.17
C LEU A 162 50.62 -16.65 -0.24
N ALA A 163 51.20 -17.84 -0.04
CA ALA A 163 52.55 -18.15 -0.49
C ALA A 163 52.63 -18.27 -2.01
N ASP A 164 51.57 -18.76 -2.65
CA ASP A 164 51.46 -18.90 -4.10
C ASP A 164 51.22 -17.57 -4.84
N LEU A 165 50.87 -16.49 -4.12
CA LEU A 165 50.76 -15.14 -4.67
C LEU A 165 52.15 -14.55 -4.92
N GLY A 166 52.53 -14.46 -6.21
CA GLY A 166 53.82 -13.92 -6.64
C GLY A 166 54.01 -12.44 -6.26
N GLU A 167 53.11 -11.56 -6.69
CA GLU A 167 53.09 -10.15 -6.28
C GLU A 167 51.98 -9.91 -5.26
N ARG A 168 52.34 -9.27 -4.13
CA ARG A 168 51.40 -8.98 -3.05
C ARG A 168 50.96 -7.52 -3.13
N PRO A 169 49.66 -7.23 -3.24
CA PRO A 169 49.16 -5.87 -3.13
C PRO A 169 49.60 -5.25 -1.80
N ALA A 170 49.99 -3.98 -1.83
CA ALA A 170 50.27 -3.20 -0.63
C ALA A 170 48.97 -2.96 0.14
N GLY A 171 48.95 -3.25 1.45
CA GLY A 171 47.80 -2.93 2.32
C GLY A 171 47.32 -4.11 3.15
N THR A 172 46.01 -4.37 3.13
CA THR A 172 45.39 -5.49 3.82
C THR A 172 44.65 -6.36 2.82
N LEU A 173 44.83 -7.68 2.92
CA LEU A 173 44.08 -8.66 2.13
C LEU A 173 43.03 -9.32 3.00
N THR A 174 41.89 -9.66 2.40
CA THR A 174 40.87 -10.46 3.06
C THR A 174 40.95 -11.90 2.58
N ALA A 175 41.16 -12.83 3.50
CA ALA A 175 41.05 -14.26 3.26
C ALA A 175 39.67 -14.77 3.66
N LEU A 176 39.09 -15.61 2.81
CA LEU A 176 37.79 -16.24 3.04
C LEU A 176 37.90 -17.74 2.84
N ARG A 177 37.35 -18.51 3.77
CA ARG A 177 37.01 -19.92 3.58
C ARG A 177 35.50 -20.07 3.59
N TYR A 178 34.92 -20.57 2.52
CA TYR A 178 33.48 -20.79 2.34
C TYR A 178 33.19 -22.27 2.10
N VAL A 179 32.33 -22.86 2.93
CA VAL A 179 31.90 -24.26 2.81
C VAL A 179 30.37 -24.27 2.69
N PRO A 180 29.82 -24.37 1.47
CA PRO A 180 28.38 -24.43 1.25
C PRO A 180 27.75 -25.66 1.92
N ARG A 181 26.49 -25.55 2.30
CA ARG A 181 25.71 -26.72 2.76
C ARG A 181 25.52 -27.72 1.62
N ALA A 182 25.46 -29.00 1.97
CA ALA A 182 25.32 -30.08 1.00
C ALA A 182 24.04 -29.98 0.14
N ASP A 183 22.96 -29.40 0.66
CA ASP A 183 21.67 -29.25 -0.01
C ASP A 183 21.49 -27.91 -0.75
N CYS A 184 22.55 -27.10 -0.89
CA CYS A 184 22.45 -25.74 -1.43
C CYS A 184 21.84 -25.68 -2.83
N PHE A 185 22.07 -26.68 -3.69
CA PHE A 185 21.52 -26.73 -5.05
C PHE A 185 19.99 -26.89 -5.08
N PHE A 186 19.39 -27.57 -4.09
CA PHE A 186 17.94 -27.67 -3.97
C PHE A 186 17.30 -26.36 -3.50
N SER A 187 18.07 -25.55 -2.77
CA SER A 187 17.67 -24.21 -2.34
C SER A 187 17.87 -23.15 -3.43
N GLY A 188 18.40 -23.54 -4.60
CA GLY A 188 18.68 -22.64 -5.72
C GLY A 188 19.95 -21.80 -5.54
N ASP A 189 20.80 -22.15 -4.59
CA ASP A 189 22.06 -21.44 -4.35
C ASP A 189 23.14 -21.85 -5.36
N ASP A 190 23.89 -20.87 -5.86
CA ASP A 190 25.10 -21.06 -6.66
C ASP A 190 26.33 -20.61 -5.85
N PRO A 191 27.07 -21.57 -5.22
CA PRO A 191 28.25 -21.27 -4.42
C PRO A 191 29.34 -20.49 -5.16
N LEU A 192 29.58 -20.81 -6.43
CA LEU A 192 30.59 -20.11 -7.23
C LEU A 192 30.05 -18.78 -7.75
N GLY A 193 28.74 -18.68 -7.96
CA GLY A 193 28.05 -17.42 -8.25
C GLY A 193 28.23 -16.37 -7.15
N LEU A 194 28.24 -16.76 -5.87
CA LEU A 194 28.56 -15.86 -4.76
C LEU A 194 30.02 -15.39 -4.81
N VAL A 195 30.95 -16.32 -5.02
CA VAL A 195 32.38 -16.00 -5.14
C VAL A 195 32.65 -15.03 -6.28
N ARG A 196 31.96 -15.18 -7.42
CA ARG A 196 32.07 -14.31 -8.59
C ARG A 196 31.62 -12.87 -8.37
N ARG A 197 30.91 -12.58 -7.26
CA ARG A 197 30.49 -11.21 -6.91
C ARG A 197 31.61 -10.41 -6.24
N LEU A 198 32.65 -11.09 -5.75
CA LEU A 198 33.87 -10.44 -5.25
C LEU A 198 34.63 -9.82 -6.41
N ARG A 199 34.98 -8.55 -6.29
CA ARG A 199 35.59 -7.75 -7.37
C ARG A 199 37.11 -7.84 -7.33
N GLY A 200 37.67 -7.93 -6.13
CA GLY A 200 39.11 -7.98 -5.85
C GLY A 200 39.72 -9.37 -5.77
N LEU A 201 39.08 -10.41 -6.32
CA LEU A 201 39.53 -11.80 -6.19
C LEU A 201 40.94 -11.99 -6.76
N LEU A 202 41.91 -12.29 -5.89
CA LEU A 202 43.32 -12.48 -6.23
C LEU A 202 43.70 -13.94 -6.47
N ALA A 203 43.19 -14.81 -5.61
CA ALA A 203 43.50 -16.23 -5.66
C ALA A 203 42.31 -17.04 -5.15
N LEU A 204 42.09 -18.21 -5.75
CA LEU A 204 40.99 -19.11 -5.46
C LEU A 204 41.49 -20.54 -5.50
N ARG A 205 41.17 -21.32 -4.48
CA ARG A 205 41.38 -22.77 -4.41
C ARG A 205 40.06 -23.46 -4.14
N LEU A 206 39.79 -24.50 -4.91
CA LEU A 206 38.60 -25.33 -4.80
C LEU A 206 39.04 -26.74 -4.40
N ASP A 207 38.64 -27.14 -3.20
CA ASP A 207 38.93 -28.45 -2.64
C ASP A 207 37.62 -29.17 -2.31
N PRO A 208 37.59 -30.51 -2.23
CA PRO A 208 36.43 -31.20 -1.70
C PRO A 208 36.31 -30.94 -0.18
N ALA A 209 35.11 -30.62 0.30
CA ALA A 209 34.88 -30.36 1.73
C ALA A 209 35.09 -31.62 2.59
N ASN A 210 34.77 -32.78 2.02
CA ASN A 210 34.96 -34.12 2.59
C ASN A 210 35.54 -35.06 1.52
N PRO A 211 36.23 -36.16 1.90
CA PRO A 211 36.67 -37.18 0.94
C PRO A 211 35.50 -37.70 0.08
N TRP A 212 35.74 -37.87 -1.21
CA TRP A 212 34.72 -38.39 -2.12
C TRP A 212 34.35 -39.84 -1.74
N PRO A 213 33.06 -40.15 -1.56
CA PRO A 213 32.63 -41.54 -1.39
C PRO A 213 32.86 -42.34 -2.69
N PRO A 214 32.85 -43.68 -2.63
CA PRO A 214 32.86 -44.53 -3.82
C PRO A 214 31.76 -44.12 -4.81
N LEU A 215 32.01 -44.28 -6.12
CA LEU A 215 31.06 -43.88 -7.18
C LEU A 215 29.65 -44.47 -7.01
N GLU A 216 29.56 -45.64 -6.40
CA GLU A 216 28.30 -46.35 -6.13
C GLU A 216 27.42 -45.66 -5.09
N THR A 217 28.01 -44.88 -4.19
CA THR A 217 27.33 -44.17 -3.09
C THR A 217 27.48 -42.65 -3.19
N LEU A 218 28.01 -42.16 -4.32
CA LEU A 218 28.18 -40.74 -4.59
C LEU A 218 26.83 -40.09 -4.91
N ASP A 219 26.40 -39.16 -4.06
CA ASP A 219 25.29 -38.28 -4.35
C ASP A 219 25.77 -37.09 -5.19
N VAL A 220 25.40 -37.07 -6.47
CA VAL A 220 25.77 -36.02 -7.42
C VAL A 220 25.03 -34.70 -7.20
N PHE A 221 23.98 -34.70 -6.37
CA PHE A 221 23.20 -33.50 -6.04
C PHE A 221 23.63 -32.89 -4.70
N ALA A 222 24.54 -33.53 -3.96
CA ALA A 222 25.10 -32.99 -2.73
C ALA A 222 26.33 -32.13 -3.02
N CYS A 223 26.34 -30.88 -2.55
CA CYS A 223 27.51 -30.02 -2.62
C CYS A 223 28.61 -30.52 -1.67
N ASN A 224 29.78 -30.84 -2.23
CA ASN A 224 30.97 -31.22 -1.47
C ASN A 224 32.13 -30.27 -1.75
N LEU A 225 31.86 -28.97 -1.84
CA LEU A 225 32.84 -27.94 -2.20
C LEU A 225 33.36 -27.22 -0.95
N ALA A 226 34.67 -27.01 -0.87
CA ALA A 226 35.29 -26.08 0.06
C ALA A 226 36.07 -25.05 -0.76
N VAL A 227 35.67 -23.80 -0.65
CA VAL A 227 36.26 -22.68 -1.37
C VAL A 227 37.18 -21.93 -0.43
N THR A 228 38.45 -21.77 -0.80
CA THR A 228 39.40 -20.88 -0.11
C THR A 228 39.83 -19.79 -1.07
N LEU A 229 39.76 -18.53 -0.66
CA LEU A 229 40.13 -17.42 -1.52
C LEU A 229 40.83 -16.27 -0.80
N LEU A 230 41.55 -15.46 -1.57
CA LEU A 230 42.15 -14.20 -1.18
C LEU A 230 41.59 -13.09 -2.06
N THR A 231 41.20 -11.97 -1.48
CA THR A 231 40.68 -10.80 -2.20
C THR A 231 41.27 -9.51 -1.64
N THR A 232 41.38 -8.49 -2.48
CA THR A 232 41.61 -7.10 -2.05
C THR A 232 40.36 -6.42 -1.54
N ASP A 233 39.17 -7.01 -1.73
CA ASP A 233 37.93 -6.49 -1.18
C ASP A 233 38.03 -6.42 0.35
N GLU A 234 37.52 -5.34 0.93
CA GLU A 234 37.58 -5.17 2.38
C GLU A 234 36.65 -6.17 3.08
N ARG A 235 36.97 -6.53 4.31
CA ARG A 235 36.18 -7.49 5.10
C ARG A 235 34.67 -7.16 5.11
N PRO A 236 34.22 -5.90 5.27
CA PRO A 236 32.79 -5.56 5.21
C PRO A 236 32.16 -5.86 3.85
N GLU A 237 32.89 -5.68 2.75
CA GLU A 237 32.40 -5.98 1.39
C GLU A 237 32.24 -7.48 1.17
N VAL A 238 33.20 -8.27 1.66
CA VAL A 238 33.12 -9.73 1.64
C VAL A 238 31.95 -10.21 2.51
N GLU A 239 31.81 -9.68 3.73
CA GLU A 239 30.68 -10.00 4.62
C GLU A 239 29.33 -9.64 3.97
N ALA A 240 29.24 -8.54 3.23
CA ALA A 240 28.03 -8.14 2.51
C ALA A 240 27.64 -9.10 1.36
N VAL A 241 28.64 -9.67 0.66
CA VAL A 241 28.41 -10.69 -0.39
C VAL A 241 27.91 -12.00 0.22
N PHE A 242 28.47 -12.41 1.36
CA PHE A 242 28.14 -13.66 2.04
C PHE A 242 27.10 -13.51 3.16
N ARG A 243 26.41 -12.36 3.24
CA ARG A 243 25.46 -12.01 4.31
C ARG A 243 24.32 -13.01 4.53
N LEU A 244 23.97 -13.78 3.50
CA LEU A 244 22.89 -14.78 3.54
C LEU A 244 23.37 -16.15 4.06
N VAL A 245 24.69 -16.34 4.18
CA VAL A 245 25.32 -17.59 4.63
C VAL A 245 26.48 -17.35 5.62
N PRO A 246 26.29 -16.50 6.66
CA PRO A 246 27.37 -16.10 7.57
C PRO A 246 27.93 -17.27 8.40
N ASP A 247 27.14 -18.33 8.60
CA ASP A 247 27.53 -19.56 9.31
C ASP A 247 28.38 -20.52 8.47
N GLN A 248 28.46 -20.30 7.16
CA GLN A 248 29.18 -21.14 6.19
C GLN A 248 30.54 -20.54 5.81
N VAL A 249 30.89 -19.36 6.34
CA VAL A 249 32.08 -18.60 5.98
C VAL A 249 32.99 -18.33 7.17
N THR A 250 34.30 -18.32 6.92
CA THR A 250 35.32 -17.89 7.87
C THR A 250 36.20 -16.84 7.21
N ILE A 251 36.26 -15.64 7.79
CA ILE A 251 36.94 -14.47 7.21
C ILE A 251 38.09 -14.02 8.11
N ALA A 252 39.25 -13.73 7.51
CA ALA A 252 40.41 -13.21 8.20
C ALA A 252 41.06 -12.05 7.42
N THR A 253 41.47 -10.99 8.11
CA THR A 253 42.21 -9.86 7.53
C THR A 253 43.71 -10.08 7.71
N ILE A 254 44.45 -10.04 6.62
CA ILE A 254 45.89 -10.31 6.53
C ILE A 254 46.63 -9.00 6.24
N ALA A 255 47.63 -8.65 7.05
CA ALA A 255 48.48 -7.50 6.76
C ALA A 255 49.52 -7.83 5.68
N THR A 256 49.61 -7.01 4.63
CA THR A 256 50.72 -7.02 3.67
C THR A 256 51.55 -5.75 3.80
N PRO A 257 52.89 -5.80 3.66
CA PRO A 257 53.72 -4.61 3.78
C PRO A 257 53.37 -3.59 2.69
N ALA A 258 52.97 -2.36 3.06
CA ALA A 258 52.45 -1.36 2.13
C ALA A 258 53.48 -0.28 1.73
N ALA A 259 53.45 0.14 0.45
CA ALA A 259 53.99 1.39 -0.07
C ALA A 259 52.82 2.39 -0.35
N PRO A 260 53.04 3.72 -0.41
CA PRO A 260 51.98 4.71 -0.12
C PRO A 260 51.15 5.20 -1.33
N VAL A 261 49.83 4.98 -1.19
CA VAL A 261 48.57 5.72 -1.53
C VAL A 261 48.51 6.86 -2.59
N GLU A 262 47.48 6.81 -3.44
CA GLU A 262 46.65 7.98 -3.86
C GLU A 262 45.20 7.54 -4.25
N THR A 263 44.21 8.43 -4.09
CA THR A 263 42.75 8.15 -3.97
C THR A 263 41.86 8.45 -5.20
N ALA A 264 40.72 7.72 -5.26
CA ALA A 264 39.41 7.97 -5.95
C ALA A 264 39.27 7.63 -7.46
N PRO A 265 38.04 7.51 -8.05
CA PRO A 265 36.70 7.07 -7.56
C PRO A 265 36.06 5.94 -8.43
N GLY A 266 34.97 5.30 -7.97
CA GLY A 266 34.33 4.11 -8.60
C GLY A 266 33.23 4.38 -9.67
N PRO A 267 32.59 3.33 -10.24
CA PRO A 267 31.39 3.47 -11.06
C PRO A 267 30.13 2.68 -10.63
N ALA A 268 29.01 3.40 -10.74
CA ALA A 268 27.59 3.15 -11.13
C ALA A 268 26.88 1.75 -11.07
N PRO A 269 25.52 1.75 -10.99
CA PRO A 269 24.67 0.59 -10.67
C PRO A 269 23.87 0.01 -11.87
N GLU A 270 23.35 -1.23 -11.74
CA GLU A 270 22.41 -1.83 -12.70
C GLU A 270 21.21 -2.54 -12.01
N MET A 271 20.01 -2.06 -12.39
CA MET A 271 18.67 -2.67 -12.52
C MET A 271 18.10 -3.63 -11.45
N ALA A 272 16.98 -3.20 -10.84
CA ALA A 272 16.11 -4.00 -9.96
C ALA A 272 14.93 -4.66 -10.72
N VAL A 273 14.64 -5.91 -10.35
CA VAL A 273 13.44 -6.70 -10.72
C VAL A 273 12.43 -6.62 -9.58
N ALA A 274 11.14 -6.41 -9.90
CA ALA A 274 10.06 -6.20 -8.93
C ALA A 274 9.69 -7.48 -8.12
N PRO A 275 9.28 -7.35 -6.84
CA PRO A 275 8.89 -8.48 -5.99
C PRO A 275 7.42 -8.90 -6.14
N SER A 276 7.15 -10.19 -5.91
CA SER A 276 5.85 -10.85 -6.04
C SER A 276 5.05 -10.84 -4.71
N ARG A 277 3.74 -10.56 -4.80
CA ARG A 277 2.80 -10.51 -3.67
C ARG A 277 2.18 -11.89 -3.44
N THR A 278 2.15 -12.38 -2.19
CA THR A 278 1.50 -13.65 -1.84
C THR A 278 0.04 -13.43 -1.40
N LEU A 279 -0.89 -14.12 -2.08
CA LEU A 279 -2.33 -14.08 -1.81
C LEU A 279 -2.74 -15.38 -1.10
N ARG A 280 -3.35 -15.30 0.09
CA ARG A 280 -3.95 -16.48 0.75
C ARG A 280 -5.37 -16.63 0.26
N VAL A 281 -5.65 -17.76 -0.37
CA VAL A 281 -6.89 -18.04 -1.11
C VAL A 281 -7.51 -19.33 -0.58
N ASP A 282 -8.83 -19.38 -0.51
CA ASP A 282 -9.58 -20.61 -0.29
C ASP A 282 -9.41 -21.57 -1.49
N ALA A 283 -8.95 -22.81 -1.22
CA ALA A 283 -8.67 -23.78 -2.28
C ALA A 283 -9.90 -24.09 -3.16
N GLY A 284 -11.11 -24.09 -2.59
CA GLY A 284 -12.34 -24.38 -3.33
C GLY A 284 -12.69 -23.29 -4.35
N ARG A 285 -12.33 -22.02 -4.10
CA ARG A 285 -12.49 -20.94 -5.09
C ARG A 285 -11.51 -21.09 -6.26
N ILE A 286 -10.31 -21.62 -6.01
CA ILE A 286 -9.35 -21.92 -7.08
C ILE A 286 -9.92 -23.02 -7.99
N ASP A 287 -10.45 -24.08 -7.40
CA ASP A 287 -11.06 -25.18 -8.16
C ASP A 287 -12.27 -24.70 -9.00
N ALA A 288 -13.11 -23.83 -8.44
CA ALA A 288 -14.22 -23.21 -9.17
C ALA A 288 -13.75 -22.36 -10.37
N LEU A 289 -12.65 -21.60 -10.21
CA LEU A 289 -12.07 -20.84 -11.31
C LEU A 289 -11.48 -21.73 -12.41
N VAL A 290 -10.85 -22.85 -12.04
CA VAL A 290 -10.35 -23.84 -13.00
C VAL A 290 -11.52 -24.42 -13.80
N ALA A 291 -12.60 -24.83 -13.14
CA ALA A 291 -13.79 -25.34 -13.82
C ALA A 291 -14.42 -24.30 -14.78
N LEU A 292 -14.49 -23.03 -14.38
CA LEU A 292 -15.00 -21.95 -15.23
C LEU A 292 -14.08 -21.67 -16.43
N ALA A 293 -12.76 -21.80 -16.25
CA ALA A 293 -11.81 -21.67 -17.34
C ALA A 293 -11.98 -22.79 -18.37
N ASP A 294 -12.22 -24.02 -17.93
CA ASP A 294 -12.51 -25.17 -18.79
C ASP A 294 -13.83 -24.97 -19.56
N ASP A 295 -14.89 -24.53 -18.87
CA ASP A 295 -16.18 -24.24 -19.51
C ASP A 295 -16.09 -23.10 -20.54
N LEU A 296 -15.29 -22.06 -20.26
CA LEU A 296 -15.02 -20.97 -21.19
C LEU A 296 -14.20 -21.44 -22.39
N ALA A 297 -13.23 -22.32 -22.19
CA ALA A 297 -12.46 -22.93 -23.28
C ALA A 297 -13.36 -23.76 -24.20
N ALA A 298 -14.29 -24.54 -23.64
CA ALA A 298 -15.31 -25.27 -24.39
C ALA A 298 -16.22 -24.32 -25.18
N ALA A 299 -16.76 -23.27 -24.54
CA ALA A 299 -17.59 -22.28 -25.22
C ALA A 299 -16.86 -21.55 -26.38
N ARG A 300 -15.56 -21.30 -26.24
CA ARG A 300 -14.72 -20.74 -27.30
C ARG A 300 -14.52 -21.71 -28.46
N ALA A 301 -14.38 -23.01 -28.19
CA ALA A 301 -14.28 -24.03 -29.21
C ALA A 301 -15.57 -24.10 -30.05
N ASP A 302 -16.74 -24.07 -29.38
CA ASP A 302 -18.05 -24.05 -30.05
C ASP A 302 -18.21 -22.81 -30.93
N LEU A 303 -17.80 -21.62 -30.47
CA LEU A 303 -17.79 -20.41 -31.29
C LEU A 303 -16.84 -20.56 -32.51
N GLY A 304 -15.69 -21.21 -32.32
CA GLY A 304 -14.77 -21.53 -33.40
C GLY A 304 -15.42 -22.38 -34.50
N GLU A 305 -16.28 -23.33 -34.14
CA GLU A 305 -17.07 -24.13 -35.09
C GLU A 305 -18.06 -23.26 -35.88
N VAL A 306 -18.75 -22.33 -35.20
CA VAL A 306 -19.65 -21.37 -35.85
C VAL A 306 -18.89 -20.48 -36.84
N VAL A 307 -17.69 -20.03 -36.47
CA VAL A 307 -16.81 -19.24 -37.37
C VAL A 307 -16.30 -20.08 -38.54
N ALA A 308 -15.94 -21.35 -38.33
CA ALA A 308 -15.53 -22.26 -39.41
C ALA A 308 -16.65 -22.51 -40.41
N ARG A 309 -17.90 -22.62 -39.93
CA ARG A 309 -19.11 -22.70 -40.77
C ARG A 309 -19.33 -21.42 -41.59
N ALA A 310 -19.04 -20.25 -41.02
CA ALA A 310 -19.06 -18.99 -41.76
C ALA A 310 -18.02 -18.97 -42.89
N GLY A 311 -16.80 -19.44 -42.62
CA GLY A 311 -15.72 -19.54 -43.60
C GLY A 311 -15.99 -20.52 -44.75
N SER A 312 -16.89 -21.49 -44.54
CA SER A 312 -17.30 -22.48 -45.54
C SER A 312 -18.51 -22.06 -46.38
N GLY A 313 -18.92 -20.79 -46.29
CA GLY A 313 -19.95 -20.19 -47.16
C GLY A 313 -21.38 -20.25 -46.63
N ALA A 314 -21.57 -20.55 -45.34
CA ALA A 314 -22.89 -20.49 -44.72
C ALA A 314 -23.44 -19.05 -44.70
N GLY A 315 -24.75 -18.90 -44.94
CA GLY A 315 -25.43 -17.61 -44.94
C GLY A 315 -25.50 -17.01 -43.53
N LEU A 316 -25.38 -15.67 -43.44
CA LEU A 316 -25.43 -14.95 -42.16
C LEU A 316 -26.70 -15.24 -41.35
N VAL A 317 -27.83 -15.48 -42.03
CA VAL A 317 -29.14 -15.79 -41.42
C VAL A 317 -29.11 -17.13 -40.67
N ASP A 318 -28.38 -18.12 -41.19
CA ASP A 318 -28.30 -19.46 -40.58
C ASP A 318 -27.32 -19.51 -39.40
N LEU A 319 -26.35 -18.58 -39.38
CA LEU A 319 -25.32 -18.48 -38.35
C LEU A 319 -25.75 -17.63 -37.16
N LEU A 320 -26.63 -16.64 -37.38
CA LEU A 320 -27.09 -15.68 -36.37
C LEU A 320 -27.62 -16.33 -35.07
N PRO A 321 -28.46 -17.40 -35.10
CA PRO A 321 -28.91 -18.06 -33.88
C PRO A 321 -27.77 -18.71 -33.09
N ALA A 322 -26.83 -19.35 -33.79
CA ALA A 322 -25.68 -20.01 -33.17
C ALA A 322 -24.71 -18.98 -32.56
N LEU A 323 -24.46 -17.87 -33.27
CA LEU A 323 -23.68 -16.74 -32.76
C LEU A 323 -24.29 -16.12 -31.50
N ARG A 324 -25.61 -15.89 -31.48
CA ARG A 324 -26.31 -15.37 -30.29
C ARG A 324 -26.23 -16.32 -29.11
N ALA A 325 -26.43 -17.62 -29.34
CA ALA A 325 -26.32 -18.63 -28.29
C ALA A 325 -24.89 -18.72 -27.73
N SER A 326 -23.86 -18.63 -28.58
CA SER A 326 -22.47 -18.56 -28.15
C SER A 326 -22.17 -17.28 -27.35
N ASP A 327 -22.63 -16.11 -27.83
CA ASP A 327 -22.47 -14.83 -27.14
C ASP A 327 -23.11 -14.83 -25.75
N GLU A 328 -24.36 -15.31 -25.63
CA GLU A 328 -25.06 -15.43 -24.35
C GLU A 328 -24.35 -16.39 -23.40
N ARG A 329 -23.85 -17.54 -23.89
CA ARG A 329 -23.13 -18.52 -23.06
C ARG A 329 -21.80 -17.96 -22.56
N ILE A 330 -21.01 -17.35 -23.46
CA ILE A 330 -19.74 -16.70 -23.11
C ILE A 330 -19.99 -15.56 -22.12
N GLY A 331 -21.03 -14.76 -22.33
CA GLY A 331 -21.43 -13.69 -21.40
C GLY A 331 -21.74 -14.21 -20.00
N ARG A 332 -22.50 -15.31 -19.87
CA ARG A 332 -22.79 -15.94 -18.56
C ARG A 332 -21.52 -16.47 -17.88
N LEU A 333 -20.68 -17.21 -18.60
CA LEU A 333 -19.42 -17.76 -18.06
C LEU A 333 -18.45 -16.66 -17.66
N SER A 334 -18.35 -15.59 -18.44
CA SER A 334 -17.52 -14.43 -18.12
C SER A 334 -18.00 -13.73 -16.85
N ALA A 335 -19.31 -13.57 -16.67
CA ALA A 335 -19.87 -12.99 -15.45
C ALA A 335 -19.62 -13.87 -14.21
N GLU A 336 -19.62 -15.19 -14.36
CA GLU A 336 -19.34 -16.13 -13.27
C GLU A 336 -17.85 -16.18 -12.91
N LEU A 337 -16.97 -16.23 -13.91
CA LEU A 337 -15.52 -16.11 -13.73
C LEU A 337 -15.16 -14.81 -13.02
N HIS A 338 -15.81 -13.70 -13.40
CA HIS A 338 -15.60 -12.41 -12.75
C HIS A 338 -16.02 -12.45 -11.27
N ARG A 339 -17.18 -13.05 -10.94
CA ARG A 339 -17.64 -13.18 -9.55
C ARG A 339 -16.66 -13.98 -8.70
N GLU A 340 -16.19 -15.13 -9.18
CA GLU A 340 -15.22 -15.95 -8.45
C GLU A 340 -13.86 -15.27 -8.31
N ALA A 341 -13.38 -14.62 -9.38
CA ALA A 341 -12.13 -13.85 -9.36
C ALA A 341 -12.20 -12.67 -8.37
N MET A 342 -13.34 -11.98 -8.28
CA MET A 342 -13.56 -10.95 -7.27
C MET A 342 -13.61 -11.55 -5.85
N GLY A 343 -14.15 -12.77 -5.70
CA GLY A 343 -14.13 -13.52 -4.46
C GLY A 343 -12.73 -13.77 -3.90
N LEU A 344 -11.73 -13.98 -4.76
CA LEU A 344 -10.33 -14.16 -4.36
C LEU A 344 -9.71 -12.93 -3.67
N ARG A 345 -10.27 -11.74 -3.89
CA ARG A 345 -9.76 -10.47 -3.36
C ARG A 345 -10.36 -10.10 -2.01
N LEU A 346 -11.33 -10.89 -1.54
CA LEU A 346 -12.02 -10.63 -0.27
C LEU A 346 -11.12 -11.01 0.90
N GLN A 347 -11.16 -10.20 1.95
CA GLN A 347 -10.47 -10.44 3.21
C GLN A 347 -11.37 -10.08 4.41
N PRO A 348 -11.19 -10.74 5.56
CA PRO A 348 -11.94 -10.41 6.77
C PRO A 348 -11.58 -9.03 7.31
N LEU A 349 -12.58 -8.29 7.79
CA LEU A 349 -12.41 -6.97 8.41
C LEU A 349 -11.59 -7.00 9.70
N ALA A 350 -11.41 -8.17 10.34
CA ALA A 350 -10.55 -8.40 11.49
C ALA A 350 -9.16 -7.76 11.34
N ARG A 351 -8.57 -7.80 10.13
CA ARG A 351 -7.26 -7.19 9.86
C ARG A 351 -7.24 -5.68 10.09
N VAL A 352 -8.32 -5.00 9.69
CA VAL A 352 -8.48 -3.56 9.89
C VAL A 352 -8.80 -3.27 11.37
N PHE A 353 -9.71 -4.06 11.96
CA PHE A 353 -10.23 -3.80 13.31
C PHE A 353 -9.17 -3.99 14.40
N ARG A 354 -8.24 -4.93 14.24
CA ARG A 354 -7.13 -5.17 15.18
C ARG A 354 -6.25 -3.95 15.49
N ARG A 355 -6.22 -2.97 14.58
CA ARG A 355 -5.43 -1.74 14.74
C ARG A 355 -6.11 -0.69 15.63
N PHE A 356 -7.43 -0.75 15.79
CA PHE A 356 -8.21 0.27 16.53
C PHE A 356 -8.03 0.25 18.05
N PRO A 357 -7.92 -0.90 18.76
CA PRO A 357 -7.80 -0.93 20.21
C PRO A 357 -6.62 -0.11 20.76
N ARG A 358 -5.44 -0.17 20.11
CA ARG A 358 -4.28 0.61 20.53
C ARG A 358 -4.47 2.09 20.24
N ALA A 359 -4.86 2.43 19.01
CA ALA A 359 -5.11 3.83 18.61
C ALA A 359 -6.16 4.53 19.49
N LEU A 360 -7.25 3.84 19.84
CA LEU A 360 -8.30 4.38 20.70
C LEU A 360 -7.81 4.58 22.14
N ARG A 361 -7.05 3.63 22.70
CA ARG A 361 -6.45 3.74 24.04
C ARG A 361 -5.54 4.96 24.15
N ASP A 362 -4.75 5.25 23.12
CA ASP A 362 -3.86 6.41 23.10
C ASP A 362 -4.64 7.74 23.03
N ILE A 363 -5.69 7.80 22.20
CA ILE A 363 -6.58 8.97 22.11
C ILE A 363 -7.30 9.22 23.43
N ALA A 364 -7.87 8.17 24.04
CA ALA A 364 -8.60 8.25 25.31
C ALA A 364 -7.70 8.73 26.45
N ARG A 365 -6.48 8.19 26.55
CA ARG A 365 -5.49 8.59 27.56
C ARG A 365 -5.10 10.06 27.42
N ARG A 366 -4.86 10.54 26.20
CA ARG A 366 -4.51 11.94 25.92
C ARG A 366 -5.62 12.91 26.33
N LEU A 367 -6.87 12.48 26.23
CA LEU A 367 -8.05 13.30 26.55
C LEU A 367 -8.57 13.08 27.98
N GLY A 368 -7.94 12.21 28.78
CA GLY A 368 -8.36 11.91 30.15
C GLY A 368 -9.75 11.26 30.24
N LYS A 369 -10.10 10.41 29.27
CA LYS A 369 -11.40 9.72 29.22
C LYS A 369 -11.20 8.20 29.34
N GLU A 370 -12.15 7.53 29.97
CA GLU A 370 -12.19 6.06 30.05
C GLU A 370 -13.15 5.53 28.99
N VAL A 371 -12.70 4.58 28.17
CA VAL A 371 -13.48 4.07 27.04
C VAL A 371 -13.26 2.57 26.87
N THR A 372 -14.35 1.84 26.63
CA THR A 372 -14.35 0.42 26.29
C THR A 372 -14.76 0.25 24.83
N LEU A 373 -13.89 -0.39 24.04
CA LEU A 373 -14.15 -0.73 22.64
C LEU A 373 -14.65 -2.18 22.52
N THR A 374 -15.77 -2.37 21.83
CA THR A 374 -16.28 -3.68 21.43
C THR A 374 -16.22 -3.80 19.91
N LEU A 375 -15.67 -4.91 19.41
CA LEU A 375 -15.63 -5.24 17.99
C LEU A 375 -16.64 -6.37 17.74
N GLU A 376 -17.52 -6.19 16.75
CA GLU A 376 -18.54 -7.17 16.37
C GLU A 376 -18.46 -7.44 14.86
N GLY A 377 -18.60 -8.71 14.44
CA GLY A 377 -18.62 -9.10 13.03
C GLY A 377 -17.26 -9.01 12.31
N GLU A 378 -16.16 -9.23 13.03
CA GLU A 378 -14.78 -9.17 12.52
C GLU A 378 -14.52 -10.13 11.33
N GLU A 379 -15.26 -11.23 11.27
CA GLU A 379 -15.22 -12.23 10.21
C GLU A 379 -15.84 -11.76 8.90
N THR A 380 -16.56 -10.64 8.90
CA THR A 380 -17.20 -10.10 7.69
C THR A 380 -16.17 -9.82 6.62
N GLU A 381 -16.34 -10.43 5.45
CA GLU A 381 -15.43 -10.32 4.32
C GLU A 381 -15.76 -9.13 3.41
N ILE A 382 -14.73 -8.38 3.00
CA ILE A 382 -14.82 -7.27 2.05
C ILE A 382 -13.58 -7.23 1.15
N ASP A 383 -13.68 -6.61 -0.03
CA ASP A 383 -12.54 -6.41 -0.94
C ASP A 383 -11.36 -5.73 -0.24
N ARG A 384 -10.16 -6.21 -0.55
CA ARG A 384 -8.91 -5.75 0.05
C ARG A 384 -8.74 -4.23 0.00
N ASP A 385 -8.95 -3.62 -1.17
CA ASP A 385 -8.73 -2.18 -1.35
C ASP A 385 -9.77 -1.39 -0.53
N VAL A 386 -11.02 -1.90 -0.49
CA VAL A 386 -12.09 -1.30 0.30
C VAL A 386 -11.77 -1.39 1.79
N ALA A 387 -11.32 -2.54 2.28
CA ALA A 387 -10.87 -2.71 3.67
C ALA A 387 -9.71 -1.77 4.04
N GLU A 388 -8.67 -1.69 3.21
CA GLU A 388 -7.53 -0.79 3.45
C GLU A 388 -7.98 0.69 3.44
N GLY A 389 -8.87 1.06 2.51
CA GLY A 389 -9.43 2.41 2.41
C GLY A 389 -10.36 2.80 3.56
N LEU A 390 -10.90 1.85 4.34
CA LEU A 390 -11.79 2.11 5.46
C LEU A 390 -11.07 2.55 6.75
N PHE A 391 -9.77 2.28 6.87
CA PHE A 391 -9.04 2.52 8.11
C PHE A 391 -9.10 3.99 8.55
N GLU A 392 -8.75 4.92 7.66
CA GLU A 392 -8.75 6.36 7.95
C GLU A 392 -10.15 6.92 8.28
N PRO A 393 -11.20 6.66 7.47
CA PRO A 393 -12.58 7.03 7.80
C PRO A 393 -13.01 6.54 9.18
N LEU A 394 -12.81 5.26 9.50
CA LEU A 394 -13.24 4.68 10.77
C LEU A 394 -12.43 5.23 11.95
N LEU A 395 -11.12 5.42 11.79
CA LEU A 395 -10.28 6.05 12.81
C LEU A 395 -10.75 7.48 13.13
N HIS A 396 -11.17 8.22 12.11
CA HIS A 396 -11.73 9.56 12.30
C HIS A 396 -13.05 9.51 13.09
N LEU A 397 -13.97 8.60 12.74
CA LEU A 397 -15.21 8.43 13.48
C LEU A 397 -14.96 8.06 14.95
N LEU A 398 -14.03 7.15 15.20
CA LEU A 398 -13.60 6.75 16.54
C LEU A 398 -13.00 7.92 17.32
N ARG A 399 -12.17 8.75 16.68
CA ARG A 399 -11.63 9.97 17.29
C ARG A 399 -12.75 10.94 17.69
N ASN A 400 -13.72 11.17 16.82
CA ASN A 400 -14.85 12.06 17.10
C ASN A 400 -15.72 11.53 18.23
N ALA A 401 -15.93 10.21 18.27
CA ALA A 401 -16.62 9.55 19.37
C ALA A 401 -15.89 9.81 20.70
N VAL A 402 -14.55 9.68 20.77
CA VAL A 402 -13.82 9.93 22.02
C VAL A 402 -13.70 11.42 22.34
N ASP A 403 -13.40 12.29 21.39
CA ASP A 403 -13.18 13.73 21.62
C ASP A 403 -14.49 14.46 21.93
N HIS A 404 -15.50 14.28 21.08
CA HIS A 404 -16.74 15.01 21.15
C HIS A 404 -17.92 14.18 21.65
N GLY A 405 -17.95 12.87 21.42
CA GLY A 405 -19.05 12.01 21.87
C GLY A 405 -19.03 11.73 23.38
N ILE A 406 -18.03 10.96 23.84
CA ILE A 406 -17.89 10.49 25.21
C ILE A 406 -17.58 11.65 26.15
N GLU A 407 -18.37 11.77 27.21
CA GLU A 407 -18.17 12.78 28.25
C GLU A 407 -17.08 12.34 29.26
N PRO A 408 -16.43 13.28 29.98
CA PRO A 408 -15.50 12.92 31.06
C PRO A 408 -16.19 12.13 32.19
N PRO A 409 -15.47 11.27 32.94
CA PRO A 409 -16.06 10.38 33.94
C PRO A 409 -16.99 11.09 34.95
N ALA A 410 -16.57 12.24 35.49
CA ALA A 410 -17.39 13.01 36.43
C ALA A 410 -18.73 13.51 35.83
N ALA A 411 -18.73 13.89 34.54
CA ALA A 411 -19.95 14.31 33.85
C ALA A 411 -20.87 13.12 33.57
N ARG A 412 -20.30 11.93 33.30
CA ARG A 412 -21.05 10.69 33.10
C ARG A 412 -21.72 10.21 34.39
N GLU A 413 -21.02 10.27 35.51
CA GLU A 413 -21.60 9.96 36.83
C GLU A 413 -22.77 10.88 37.17
N THR A 414 -22.65 12.17 36.89
CA THR A 414 -23.74 13.15 37.09
C THR A 414 -24.95 12.84 36.21
N ALA A 415 -24.73 12.30 35.00
CA ALA A 415 -25.78 11.88 34.07
C ALA A 415 -26.32 10.46 34.33
N GLY A 416 -25.83 9.75 35.36
CA GLY A 416 -26.22 8.38 35.68
C GLY A 416 -25.69 7.31 34.72
N LYS A 417 -24.63 7.62 33.96
CA LYS A 417 -23.98 6.72 33.01
C LYS A 417 -22.76 6.04 33.65
N PRO A 418 -22.34 4.86 33.14
CA PRO A 418 -21.08 4.23 33.56
C PRO A 418 -19.88 5.17 33.32
N PRO A 419 -18.84 5.15 34.19
CA PRO A 419 -17.68 6.03 34.08
C PRO A 419 -16.88 5.78 32.78
N ALA A 420 -16.76 4.51 32.37
CA ALA A 420 -16.20 4.14 31.07
C ALA A 420 -17.27 4.25 29.97
N GLY A 421 -17.00 5.08 28.95
CA GLY A 421 -17.83 5.19 27.75
C GLY A 421 -17.75 3.94 26.88
N ARG A 422 -18.86 3.54 26.26
CA ARG A 422 -18.91 2.37 25.36
C ARG A 422 -18.85 2.82 23.91
N ILE A 423 -17.92 2.25 23.15
CA ILE A 423 -17.86 2.38 21.70
C ILE A 423 -17.94 0.98 21.07
N VAL A 424 -18.81 0.80 20.09
CA VAL A 424 -18.98 -0.45 19.35
C VAL A 424 -18.65 -0.20 17.89
N VAL A 425 -17.72 -0.98 17.34
CA VAL A 425 -17.48 -1.07 15.89
C VAL A 425 -18.01 -2.41 15.43
N GLY A 426 -19.13 -2.37 14.70
CA GLY A 426 -19.81 -3.57 14.21
C GLY A 426 -19.76 -3.65 12.69
N ALA A 427 -19.55 -4.83 12.13
CA ALA A 427 -19.74 -5.10 10.72
C ALA A 427 -20.82 -6.15 10.51
N GLU A 428 -21.71 -5.93 9.55
CA GLU A 428 -22.71 -6.90 9.14
C GLU A 428 -22.73 -7.00 7.60
N SER A 429 -22.91 -8.22 7.10
CA SER A 429 -23.12 -8.45 5.66
C SER A 429 -24.61 -8.44 5.35
N ARG A 430 -25.03 -7.60 4.40
CA ARG A 430 -26.41 -7.50 3.88
C ARG A 430 -26.40 -7.66 2.37
N ALA A 431 -26.67 -8.88 1.90
CA ALA A 431 -26.67 -9.24 0.47
C ALA A 431 -25.32 -8.91 -0.22
N ASP A 432 -25.30 -7.94 -1.13
CA ASP A 432 -24.12 -7.48 -1.87
C ASP A 432 -23.39 -6.31 -1.19
N ARG A 433 -23.88 -5.84 -0.05
CA ARG A 433 -23.31 -4.73 0.72
C ARG A 433 -22.82 -5.20 2.09
N VAL A 434 -21.77 -4.53 2.57
CA VAL A 434 -21.27 -4.64 3.94
C VAL A 434 -21.61 -3.33 4.64
N VAL A 435 -22.30 -3.42 5.78
CA VAL A 435 -22.61 -2.27 6.62
C VAL A 435 -21.64 -2.28 7.79
N VAL A 436 -20.77 -1.27 7.85
CA VAL A 436 -19.88 -1.03 8.99
C VAL A 436 -20.47 0.09 9.83
N SER A 437 -20.57 -0.11 11.12
CA SER A 437 -21.18 0.81 12.07
C SER A 437 -20.22 1.19 13.18
N VAL A 438 -20.26 2.46 13.58
CA VAL A 438 -19.57 2.98 14.77
C VAL A 438 -20.63 3.59 15.66
N THR A 439 -20.81 3.04 16.86
CA THR A 439 -21.82 3.48 17.83
C THR A 439 -21.17 3.85 19.15
N ASP A 440 -21.52 5.01 19.70
CA ASP A 440 -21.11 5.46 21.04
C ASP A 440 -22.31 5.71 21.94
N ASP A 441 -22.10 5.65 23.26
CA ASP A 441 -23.11 5.96 24.29
C ASP A 441 -22.92 7.37 24.91
N GLY A 442 -22.29 8.27 24.14
CA GLY A 442 -21.93 9.60 24.58
C GLY A 442 -23.12 10.56 24.67
N ARG A 443 -22.84 11.86 24.60
CA ARG A 443 -23.88 12.90 24.73
C ARG A 443 -24.79 13.04 23.52
N GLY A 444 -24.48 12.36 22.42
CA GLY A 444 -25.21 12.53 21.15
C GLY A 444 -25.07 13.93 20.54
N LEU A 445 -25.82 14.16 19.47
CA LEU A 445 -25.87 15.42 18.74
C LEU A 445 -27.17 16.16 19.08
N ASP A 446 -27.06 17.46 19.34
CA ASP A 446 -28.19 18.35 19.60
C ASP A 446 -28.59 19.08 18.31
N PRO A 447 -29.74 18.76 17.69
CA PRO A 447 -30.20 19.39 16.47
C PRO A 447 -30.36 20.91 16.57
N ALA A 448 -30.72 21.46 17.75
CA ALA A 448 -30.86 22.89 17.94
C ALA A 448 -29.49 23.59 17.93
N LEU A 449 -28.49 22.98 18.56
CA LEU A 449 -27.10 23.47 18.55
C LEU A 449 -26.50 23.42 17.14
N LEU A 450 -26.76 22.36 16.38
CA LEU A 450 -26.26 22.21 15.00
C LEU A 450 -26.85 23.28 14.07
N ARG A 451 -28.16 23.54 14.15
CA ARG A 451 -28.81 24.63 13.38
C ARG A 451 -28.21 26.00 13.71
N ARG A 452 -28.01 26.30 15.00
CA ARG A 452 -27.37 27.56 15.43
C ARG A 452 -25.96 27.70 14.88
N ARG A 453 -25.13 26.65 14.97
CA ARG A 453 -23.76 26.67 14.46
C ARG A 453 -23.69 26.81 12.94
N ALA A 454 -24.63 26.20 12.21
CA ALA A 454 -24.75 26.36 10.76
C ALA A 454 -25.14 27.81 10.38
N ALA A 455 -26.06 28.42 11.13
CA ALA A 455 -26.47 29.81 10.94
C ALA A 455 -25.32 30.79 11.23
N GLU A 456 -24.62 30.61 12.36
CA GLU A 456 -23.45 31.43 12.75
C GLU A 456 -22.32 31.37 11.71
N ARG A 457 -22.20 30.24 10.99
CA ARG A 457 -21.20 30.03 9.93
C ARG A 457 -21.68 30.41 8.53
N GLY A 458 -22.94 30.83 8.36
CA GLY A 458 -23.49 31.21 7.06
C GLY A 458 -23.57 30.06 6.04
N LEU A 459 -23.64 28.80 6.49
CA LEU A 459 -23.65 27.63 5.58
C LEU A 459 -24.98 27.46 4.84
N MET A 460 -26.07 28.02 5.38
CA MET A 460 -27.41 27.92 4.82
C MET A 460 -28.27 29.12 5.26
N ALA A 461 -29.25 29.49 4.44
CA ALA A 461 -30.18 30.57 4.76
C ALA A 461 -31.03 30.25 6.02
N PRO A 462 -31.38 31.25 6.86
CA PRO A 462 -32.14 31.03 8.10
C PRO A 462 -33.47 30.30 7.91
N ASP A 463 -34.22 30.65 6.85
CA ASP A 463 -35.51 30.03 6.54
C ASP A 463 -35.36 28.56 6.14
N ALA A 464 -34.28 28.23 5.41
CA ALA A 464 -33.96 26.86 5.02
C ALA A 464 -33.52 26.01 6.23
N LEU A 465 -32.74 26.59 7.16
CA LEU A 465 -32.37 25.91 8.42
C LEU A 465 -33.58 25.64 9.33
N ALA A 466 -34.56 26.55 9.35
CA ALA A 466 -35.78 26.39 10.12
C ALA A 466 -36.71 25.31 9.55
N ALA A 467 -36.63 25.05 8.24
CA ALA A 467 -37.41 24.02 7.56
C ALA A 467 -36.86 22.60 7.73
N LEU A 468 -35.62 22.44 8.19
CA LEU A 468 -35.01 21.12 8.43
C LEU A 468 -35.68 20.39 9.59
N ASP A 469 -36.05 19.13 9.36
CA ASP A 469 -36.40 18.20 10.43
C ASP A 469 -35.17 17.82 11.28
N GLU A 470 -35.35 17.01 12.32
CA GLU A 470 -34.23 16.61 13.19
C GLU A 470 -33.15 15.85 12.43
N ALA A 471 -33.53 14.95 11.52
CA ALA A 471 -32.59 14.17 10.73
C ALA A 471 -31.75 15.07 9.81
N GLY A 472 -32.39 16.01 9.10
CA GLY A 472 -31.71 16.99 8.26
C GLY A 472 -30.78 17.91 9.05
N ALA A 473 -31.18 18.31 10.27
CA ALA A 473 -30.32 19.09 11.15
C ALA A 473 -29.08 18.32 11.63
N ILE A 474 -29.20 17.01 11.84
CA ILE A 474 -28.06 16.13 12.16
C ILE A 474 -27.16 15.94 10.93
N ASP A 475 -27.71 15.82 9.73
CA ASP A 475 -26.93 15.63 8.50
C ASP A 475 -26.02 16.82 8.16
N LEU A 476 -26.31 18.01 8.71
CA LEU A 476 -25.48 19.22 8.58
C LEU A 476 -24.02 18.99 9.01
N ILE A 477 -23.72 18.00 9.85
CA ILE A 477 -22.34 17.68 10.23
C ILE A 477 -21.46 17.33 9.01
N PHE A 478 -22.07 16.82 7.93
CA PHE A 478 -21.39 16.45 6.69
C PHE A 478 -21.29 17.59 5.69
N THR A 479 -21.87 18.76 5.98
CA THR A 479 -21.76 19.92 5.10
C THR A 479 -20.31 20.44 5.09
N PRO A 480 -19.71 20.65 3.90
CA PRO A 480 -18.37 21.24 3.80
C PRO A 480 -18.29 22.55 4.59
N GLY A 481 -17.21 22.73 5.35
CA GLY A 481 -17.05 23.92 6.20
C GLY A 481 -17.78 23.88 7.55
N PHE A 482 -18.60 22.86 7.83
CA PHE A 482 -19.24 22.70 9.15
C PHE A 482 -18.21 22.37 10.25
N SER A 483 -17.29 21.46 9.93
CA SER A 483 -16.38 20.83 10.90
C SER A 483 -14.95 21.37 10.87
N THR A 484 -14.69 22.52 10.24
CA THR A 484 -13.36 23.15 10.20
C THR A 484 -12.96 23.61 11.60
N ALA A 485 -12.13 22.81 12.28
CA ALA A 485 -11.61 23.12 13.60
C ALA A 485 -10.68 24.34 13.56
N ALA A 486 -10.84 25.23 14.55
CA ALA A 486 -10.06 26.45 14.76
C ALA A 486 -8.69 26.22 15.43
N SER A 487 -8.12 25.01 15.35
CA SER A 487 -6.80 24.72 15.89
C SER A 487 -6.08 23.69 15.04
N VAL A 488 -5.13 24.15 14.23
CA VAL A 488 -4.11 23.33 13.57
C VAL A 488 -3.13 22.88 14.67
N GLY A 489 -3.43 21.75 15.31
CA GLY A 489 -2.53 21.07 16.24
C GLY A 489 -1.65 20.09 15.48
N ALA A 490 -0.36 20.09 15.78
CA ALA A 490 0.68 19.29 15.13
C ALA A 490 0.46 17.78 15.31
N VAL A 491 -0.36 17.15 14.45
CA VAL A 491 -0.25 15.77 13.93
C VAL A 491 -1.32 15.66 12.82
N SER A 492 -0.88 15.54 11.57
CA SER A 492 -1.68 15.44 10.32
C SER A 492 -2.11 16.77 9.70
N GLY A 493 -1.31 17.24 8.73
CA GLY A 493 -1.53 18.44 7.93
C GLY A 493 -2.65 18.34 6.89
N ARG A 494 -3.78 17.72 7.21
CA ARG A 494 -5.01 17.79 6.40
C ARG A 494 -6.16 18.02 7.37
N GLY A 495 -6.79 19.19 7.32
CA GLY A 495 -8.00 19.45 8.10
C GLY A 495 -9.09 18.47 7.66
N VAL A 496 -9.34 17.41 8.44
CA VAL A 496 -10.33 16.38 8.10
C VAL A 496 -11.58 16.64 8.91
N GLY A 497 -12.67 17.03 8.25
CA GLY A 497 -14.01 17.08 8.82
C GLY A 497 -14.82 15.82 8.49
N MET A 498 -16.07 15.78 8.97
CA MET A 498 -17.02 14.71 8.65
C MET A 498 -17.37 14.66 7.15
N ASP A 499 -17.29 15.79 6.44
CA ASP A 499 -17.39 15.90 4.98
C ASP A 499 -16.32 15.05 4.26
N ALA A 500 -15.08 15.07 4.74
CA ALA A 500 -14.00 14.26 4.21
C ALA A 500 -14.23 12.75 4.42
N VAL A 501 -14.87 12.35 5.52
CA VAL A 501 -15.30 10.96 5.76
C VAL A 501 -16.36 10.55 4.73
N ARG A 502 -17.38 11.38 4.50
CA ARG A 502 -18.42 11.11 3.48
C ARG A 502 -17.82 10.98 2.09
N ALA A 503 -16.90 11.89 1.71
CA ALA A 503 -16.19 11.83 0.44
C ALA A 503 -15.30 10.58 0.31
N ALA A 504 -14.60 10.18 1.37
CA ALA A 504 -13.79 8.97 1.38
C ALA A 504 -14.63 7.71 1.18
N VAL A 505 -15.76 7.60 1.87
CA VAL A 505 -16.70 6.48 1.73
C VAL A 505 -17.33 6.46 0.34
N ALA A 506 -17.68 7.62 -0.22
CA ALA A 506 -18.19 7.73 -1.59
C ALA A 506 -17.17 7.24 -2.64
N ARG A 507 -15.87 7.56 -2.48
CA ARG A 507 -14.80 7.04 -3.36
C ARG A 507 -14.67 5.51 -3.32
N LEU A 508 -15.07 4.87 -2.21
CA LEU A 508 -15.13 3.42 -2.07
C LEU A 508 -16.44 2.82 -2.62
N GLY A 509 -17.30 3.62 -3.27
CA GLY A 509 -18.61 3.20 -3.76
C GLY A 509 -19.67 3.02 -2.65
N GLY A 510 -19.40 3.59 -1.47
CA GLY A 510 -20.25 3.50 -0.29
C GLY A 510 -21.11 4.72 -0.04
N THR A 511 -21.98 4.62 0.96
CA THR A 511 -22.75 5.74 1.52
C THR A 511 -22.56 5.82 3.03
N CYS A 512 -22.73 7.00 3.59
CA CYS A 512 -22.56 7.26 5.02
C CYS A 512 -23.83 7.91 5.58
N THR A 513 -24.35 7.37 6.67
CA THR A 513 -25.55 7.86 7.37
C THR A 513 -25.25 8.02 8.86
N VAL A 514 -25.96 8.93 9.51
CA VAL A 514 -25.82 9.22 10.93
C VAL A 514 -27.18 9.22 11.60
N GLU A 515 -27.27 8.60 12.77
CA GLU A 515 -28.40 8.68 13.68
C GLU A 515 -27.87 9.04 15.05
N SER A 516 -28.48 10.01 15.71
CA SER A 516 -28.02 10.46 17.02
C SER A 516 -29.19 10.92 17.86
N ARG A 517 -29.08 10.72 19.17
CA ARG A 517 -30.06 11.23 20.15
C ARG A 517 -29.30 11.86 21.29
N ALA A 518 -29.62 13.12 21.59
CA ALA A 518 -29.03 13.84 22.71
C ALA A 518 -29.20 13.04 24.02
N GLY A 519 -28.10 12.88 24.76
CA GLY A 519 -28.01 12.08 25.98
C GLY A 519 -27.86 10.57 25.80
N ALA A 520 -28.16 10.00 24.62
CA ALA A 520 -28.11 8.55 24.38
C ALA A 520 -26.92 8.09 23.51
N GLY A 521 -26.34 9.00 22.70
CA GLY A 521 -25.15 8.72 21.89
C GLY A 521 -25.40 8.87 20.39
N THR A 522 -24.42 8.42 19.59
CA THR A 522 -24.43 8.54 18.13
C THR A 522 -24.09 7.21 17.47
N ALA A 523 -24.78 6.90 16.37
CA ALA A 523 -24.53 5.75 15.52
C ALA A 523 -24.29 6.22 14.08
N ILE A 524 -23.11 5.91 13.53
CA ILE A 524 -22.75 6.22 12.15
C ILE A 524 -22.64 4.91 11.39
N ARG A 525 -23.30 4.82 10.24
CA ARG A 525 -23.35 3.62 9.40
C ARG A 525 -22.79 3.91 8.01
N LEU A 526 -21.77 3.14 7.64
CA LEU A 526 -21.12 3.12 6.34
C LEU A 526 -21.62 1.90 5.56
N SER A 527 -22.39 2.11 4.49
CA SER A 527 -22.84 1.02 3.63
C SER A 527 -21.96 0.94 2.40
N LEU A 528 -21.15 -0.11 2.30
CA LEU A 528 -20.12 -0.29 1.28
C LEU A 528 -20.44 -1.50 0.41
N PRO A 529 -20.01 -1.53 -0.85
CA PRO A 529 -20.13 -2.75 -1.65
C PRO A 529 -19.18 -3.82 -1.12
N ARG A 530 -19.59 -5.09 -1.10
CA ARG A 530 -18.74 -6.20 -0.64
C ARG A 530 -17.48 -6.34 -1.50
N ALA A 531 -17.62 -6.11 -2.81
CA ALA A 531 -16.54 -6.13 -3.78
C ALA A 531 -16.50 -4.81 -4.55
N ARG A 532 -15.31 -4.42 -5.01
CA ARG A 532 -15.17 -3.25 -5.89
C ARG A 532 -15.90 -3.52 -7.20
N SER A 533 -16.93 -2.74 -7.49
CA SER A 533 -17.81 -2.96 -8.63
C SER A 533 -17.19 -2.42 -9.93
N LEU A 534 -17.52 -3.05 -11.06
CA LEU A 534 -17.20 -2.50 -12.38
C LEU A 534 -18.03 -1.23 -12.60
N VAL A 535 -17.37 -0.17 -13.05
CA VAL A 535 -18.06 1.05 -13.45
C VAL A 535 -18.51 0.89 -14.90
N ARG A 536 -19.79 1.16 -15.15
CA ARG A 536 -20.33 1.22 -16.51
C ARG A 536 -19.93 2.54 -17.15
N LEU A 537 -19.25 2.48 -18.28
CA LEU A 537 -18.72 3.63 -19.00
C LEU A 537 -19.41 3.79 -20.35
N LEU A 538 -19.81 5.02 -20.65
CA LEU A 538 -20.10 5.47 -22.00
C LEU A 538 -18.79 5.86 -22.68
N LEU A 539 -18.44 5.20 -23.77
CA LEU A 539 -17.26 5.53 -24.56
C LEU A 539 -17.59 6.68 -25.51
N VAL A 540 -16.82 7.76 -25.42
CA VAL A 540 -16.92 8.93 -26.29
C VAL A 540 -15.59 9.21 -26.98
N GLU A 541 -15.65 9.71 -28.21
CA GLU A 541 -14.45 10.09 -28.99
C GLU A 541 -14.39 11.60 -29.17
N VAL A 542 -13.18 12.13 -29.10
CA VAL A 542 -12.83 13.52 -29.43
C VAL A 542 -11.53 13.50 -30.22
N GLY A 543 -11.58 13.91 -31.48
CA GLY A 543 -10.47 13.72 -32.41
C GLY A 543 -10.08 12.23 -32.54
N PRO A 544 -8.79 11.87 -32.45
CA PRO A 544 -8.35 10.47 -32.48
C PRO A 544 -8.49 9.74 -31.14
N GLU A 545 -8.79 10.46 -30.06
CA GLU A 545 -8.73 9.94 -28.69
C GLU A 545 -10.09 9.47 -28.18
N ARG A 546 -10.05 8.52 -27.24
CA ARG A 546 -11.23 7.93 -26.59
C ARG A 546 -11.22 8.18 -25.09
N TYR A 547 -12.40 8.50 -24.56
CA TYR A 547 -12.63 8.77 -23.15
C TYR A 547 -13.83 7.96 -22.64
N GLY A 548 -13.82 7.61 -21.36
CA GLY A 548 -14.92 6.96 -20.67
C GLY A 548 -15.66 7.95 -19.76
N LEU A 549 -16.98 8.03 -19.90
CA LEU A 549 -17.85 8.77 -18.99
C LEU A 549 -18.65 7.78 -18.12
N PRO A 550 -18.64 7.87 -16.79
CA PRO A 550 -19.48 7.05 -15.92
C PRO A 550 -20.96 7.20 -16.30
N MET A 551 -21.63 6.08 -16.59
CA MET A 551 -23.03 6.10 -17.04
C MET A 551 -23.98 6.65 -15.97
N ASP A 552 -23.63 6.50 -14.68
CA ASP A 552 -24.45 7.02 -13.57
C ASP A 552 -24.50 8.56 -13.56
N ALA A 553 -23.50 9.23 -14.15
CA ALA A 553 -23.49 10.68 -14.32
C ALA A 553 -24.26 11.12 -15.59
N VAL A 554 -24.54 10.21 -16.53
CA VAL A 554 -25.19 10.51 -17.82
C VAL A 554 -26.71 10.35 -17.69
N VAL A 555 -27.43 11.48 -17.79
CA VAL A 555 -28.89 11.54 -17.71
C VAL A 555 -29.54 11.09 -19.02
N GLU A 556 -29.07 11.61 -20.16
CA GLU A 556 -29.56 11.22 -21.48
C GLU A 556 -28.54 11.51 -22.59
N LEU A 557 -28.69 10.84 -23.73
CA LEU A 557 -27.93 11.10 -24.95
C LEU A 557 -28.85 11.77 -25.97
N ALA A 558 -28.41 12.89 -26.54
CA ALA A 558 -29.17 13.63 -27.54
C ALA A 558 -28.36 13.79 -28.84
N ARG A 559 -29.07 13.70 -29.97
CA ARG A 559 -28.56 14.14 -31.28
C ARG A 559 -29.48 15.23 -31.78
N ILE A 560 -28.92 16.41 -32.03
CA ILE A 560 -29.71 17.58 -32.46
C ILE A 560 -29.04 18.24 -33.67
N PRO A 561 -29.80 18.91 -34.55
CA PRO A 561 -29.20 19.78 -35.56
C PRO A 561 -28.36 20.86 -34.88
N ARG A 562 -27.13 21.09 -35.36
CA ARG A 562 -26.23 22.11 -34.78
C ARG A 562 -26.87 23.49 -34.67
N ALA A 563 -27.73 23.85 -35.62
CA ALA A 563 -28.48 25.11 -35.62
C ALA A 563 -29.38 25.33 -34.40
N ARG A 564 -29.66 24.28 -33.59
CA ARG A 564 -30.40 24.42 -32.32
C ARG A 564 -29.50 24.85 -31.16
N ILE A 565 -28.19 24.74 -31.29
CA ILE A 565 -27.22 25.27 -30.32
C ILE A 565 -27.06 26.76 -30.62
N ARG A 566 -27.38 27.59 -29.63
CA ARG A 566 -27.29 29.06 -29.72
C ARG A 566 -26.18 29.55 -28.79
N ASP A 567 -25.41 30.51 -29.27
CA ASP A 567 -24.48 31.25 -28.41
C ASP A 567 -25.28 32.17 -27.48
N LEU A 568 -25.04 32.00 -26.18
CA LEU A 568 -25.60 32.83 -25.10
C LEU A 568 -24.43 33.27 -24.25
N ALA A 569 -24.17 34.57 -24.13
CA ALA A 569 -23.08 35.02 -23.28
C ALA A 569 -23.39 34.75 -21.78
N PRO A 570 -22.52 34.05 -21.03
CA PRO A 570 -21.29 33.37 -21.44
C PRO A 570 -21.55 31.92 -21.93
N GLY A 571 -21.06 31.57 -23.14
CA GLY A 571 -21.10 30.19 -23.68
C GLY A 571 -22.15 29.90 -24.75
N ALA A 572 -22.56 28.62 -24.83
CA ALA A 572 -23.56 28.13 -25.76
C ALA A 572 -24.61 27.30 -25.01
N ALA A 573 -25.85 27.26 -25.51
CA ALA A 573 -26.91 26.45 -24.94
C ALA A 573 -27.87 25.92 -26.00
N THR A 574 -28.64 24.92 -25.63
CA THR A 574 -29.75 24.39 -26.45
C THR A 574 -30.96 24.15 -25.58
N VAL A 575 -32.15 24.09 -26.19
CA VAL A 575 -33.37 23.66 -25.49
C VAL A 575 -33.55 22.16 -25.70
N LEU A 576 -33.56 21.39 -24.60
CA LEU A 576 -33.86 19.96 -24.57
C LEU A 576 -35.07 19.73 -23.67
N ARG A 577 -36.15 19.17 -24.21
CA ARG A 577 -37.42 18.90 -23.49
C ARG A 577 -37.92 20.11 -22.70
N ASP A 578 -38.00 21.25 -23.37
CA ASP A 578 -38.45 22.55 -22.81
C ASP A 578 -37.60 23.12 -21.68
N ARG A 579 -36.36 22.61 -21.52
CA ARG A 579 -35.37 23.15 -20.59
C ARG A 579 -34.16 23.67 -21.35
N THR A 580 -33.67 24.84 -20.98
CA THR A 580 -32.42 25.38 -21.49
C THR A 580 -31.26 24.67 -20.81
N VAL A 581 -30.39 24.05 -21.59
CA VAL A 581 -29.24 23.26 -21.12
C VAL A 581 -27.96 23.88 -21.69
N PRO A 582 -26.97 24.25 -20.87
CA PRO A 582 -25.67 24.72 -21.34
C PRO A 582 -24.97 23.63 -22.16
N VAL A 583 -24.30 24.02 -23.24
CA VAL A 583 -23.54 23.13 -24.11
C VAL A 583 -22.07 23.48 -24.00
N LEU A 584 -21.28 22.54 -23.47
CA LEU A 584 -19.83 22.63 -23.38
C LEU A 584 -19.21 21.62 -24.33
N HIS A 585 -18.06 21.96 -24.90
CA HIS A 585 -17.37 21.07 -25.82
C HIS A 585 -16.31 20.26 -25.09
N LEU A 586 -16.29 18.93 -25.25
CA LEU A 586 -15.37 18.09 -24.49
C LEU A 586 -13.88 18.41 -24.75
N ALA A 587 -13.52 18.75 -25.98
CA ALA A 587 -12.13 19.17 -26.28
C ALA A 587 -11.72 20.44 -25.52
N ASP A 588 -12.68 21.34 -25.25
CA ASP A 588 -12.40 22.60 -24.57
C ASP A 588 -12.27 22.37 -23.07
N LEU A 589 -13.06 21.45 -22.50
CA LEU A 589 -12.95 21.03 -21.11
C LEU A 589 -11.61 20.33 -20.81
N LEU A 590 -11.03 19.66 -21.81
CA LEU A 590 -9.79 18.90 -21.70
C LEU A 590 -8.55 19.67 -22.20
N ASP A 591 -8.69 20.95 -22.57
CA ASP A 591 -7.62 21.78 -23.15
C ASP A 591 -6.90 21.13 -24.35
N LEU A 592 -7.62 20.35 -25.17
CA LEU A 592 -7.00 19.65 -26.30
C LEU A 592 -6.72 20.62 -27.47
N PRO A 593 -5.55 20.47 -28.13
CA PRO A 593 -5.22 21.28 -29.30
C PRO A 593 -6.28 21.10 -30.38
N ARG A 594 -6.91 22.22 -30.77
CA ARG A 594 -7.92 22.21 -31.81
C ARG A 594 -7.23 21.98 -33.17
N GLY A 595 -7.89 21.22 -34.04
CA GLY A 595 -7.55 21.23 -35.45
C GLY A 595 -7.68 22.64 -36.05
N PRO A 596 -7.14 22.88 -37.26
CA PRO A 596 -7.08 24.20 -37.90
C PRO A 596 -8.43 24.90 -38.14
N ASP A 597 -9.54 24.20 -37.87
CA ASP A 597 -10.90 24.63 -38.13
C ASP A 597 -11.62 25.27 -36.93
N GLY A 598 -10.95 25.48 -35.80
CA GLY A 598 -11.54 26.12 -34.60
C GLY A 598 -12.65 25.29 -33.95
N PRO A 599 -13.42 25.82 -32.96
CA PRO A 599 -14.41 25.04 -32.20
C PRO A 599 -15.58 24.49 -33.03
N ARG A 600 -15.70 24.87 -34.31
CA ARG A 600 -16.89 24.62 -35.15
C ARG A 600 -16.62 24.21 -36.59
N GLY A 601 -15.43 24.43 -37.13
CA GLY A 601 -15.15 24.04 -38.51
C GLY A 601 -14.85 22.54 -38.59
N GLY A 602 -15.30 21.91 -39.67
CA GLY A 602 -15.08 20.50 -39.96
C GLY A 602 -16.15 19.52 -39.48
N ARG A 603 -17.24 19.97 -38.84
CA ARG A 603 -18.17 19.07 -38.15
C ARG A 603 -19.47 18.76 -38.90
N SER A 604 -19.93 17.52 -38.72
CA SER A 604 -21.24 16.99 -39.13
C SER A 604 -22.39 17.95 -38.81
N SER A 605 -23.43 18.02 -39.65
CA SER A 605 -24.61 18.87 -39.46
C SER A 605 -25.38 18.62 -38.16
N GLU A 606 -25.12 17.49 -37.50
CA GLU A 606 -25.67 17.10 -36.21
C GLU A 606 -24.63 17.23 -35.09
N ALA A 607 -25.07 17.78 -33.95
CA ALA A 607 -24.34 17.76 -32.69
C ALA A 607 -24.75 16.53 -31.87
N ARG A 608 -23.78 15.90 -31.21
CA ARG A 608 -23.97 14.73 -30.33
C ARG A 608 -23.68 15.17 -28.90
N LEU A 609 -24.67 15.08 -28.03
CA LEU A 609 -24.63 15.62 -26.68
C LEU A 609 -24.82 14.51 -25.65
N ALA A 610 -23.89 14.40 -24.71
CA ALA A 610 -24.07 13.65 -23.47
C ALA A 610 -24.57 14.62 -22.38
N VAL A 611 -25.83 14.49 -21.97
CA VAL A 611 -26.39 15.32 -20.90
C VAL A 611 -25.99 14.69 -19.57
N VAL A 612 -25.18 15.39 -18.79
CA VAL A 612 -24.68 14.96 -17.49
C VAL A 612 -25.28 15.80 -16.36
N ARG A 613 -25.27 15.24 -15.15
CA ARG A 613 -25.63 15.98 -13.94
C ARG A 613 -24.38 16.63 -13.33
N ALA A 614 -24.48 17.91 -12.98
CA ALA A 614 -23.47 18.64 -12.22
C ALA A 614 -24.19 19.36 -11.07
N GLY A 615 -24.06 18.87 -9.83
CA GLY A 615 -24.93 19.26 -8.72
C GLY A 615 -26.43 19.04 -9.04
N ASP A 616 -27.24 20.09 -8.88
CA ASP A 616 -28.67 20.08 -9.21
C ASP A 616 -28.98 20.44 -10.67
N GLU A 617 -27.96 20.88 -11.43
CA GLU A 617 -28.11 21.32 -12.81
C GLU A 617 -27.78 20.23 -13.83
N ARG A 618 -28.21 20.44 -15.08
CA ARG A 618 -27.91 19.57 -16.22
C ARG A 618 -27.06 20.34 -17.21
N VAL A 619 -25.98 19.72 -17.66
CA VAL A 619 -25.08 20.28 -18.67
C VAL A 619 -24.91 19.28 -19.80
N ALA A 620 -24.89 19.76 -21.04
CA ALA A 620 -24.66 18.95 -22.22
C ALA A 620 -23.20 19.03 -22.66
N ILE A 621 -22.51 17.90 -22.66
CA ILE A 621 -21.15 17.78 -23.19
C ILE A 621 -21.25 17.33 -24.64
N GLU A 622 -20.82 18.18 -25.57
CA GLU A 622 -20.70 17.84 -26.99
C GLU A 622 -19.44 17.01 -27.25
N VAL A 623 -19.62 15.91 -28.00
CA VAL A 623 -18.55 14.96 -28.37
C VAL A 623 -18.57 14.69 -29.88
N ASP A 624 -17.46 14.20 -30.44
CA ASP A 624 -17.42 13.87 -31.86
C ASP A 624 -18.19 12.59 -32.16
N ARG A 625 -18.09 11.56 -31.31
CA ARG A 625 -18.78 10.28 -31.51
C ARG A 625 -19.06 9.55 -30.20
N PHE A 626 -20.17 8.79 -30.18
CA PHE A 626 -20.40 7.75 -29.18
C PHE A 626 -19.82 6.43 -29.70
N ALA A 627 -18.77 5.94 -29.05
CA ALA A 627 -18.05 4.72 -29.46
C ALA A 627 -18.68 3.44 -28.91
N GLY A 628 -19.52 3.53 -27.87
CA GLY A 628 -20.21 2.38 -27.30
C GLY A 628 -20.29 2.43 -25.78
N ARG A 629 -20.35 1.24 -25.16
CA ARG A 629 -20.35 1.06 -23.71
C ARG A 629 -19.25 0.06 -23.34
N ALA A 630 -18.67 0.23 -22.17
CA ALA A 630 -17.70 -0.71 -21.61
C ALA A 630 -17.88 -0.79 -20.09
N ASP A 631 -17.62 -1.97 -19.53
CA ASP A 631 -17.53 -2.15 -18.08
C ASP A 631 -16.05 -2.22 -17.71
N GLY A 632 -15.63 -1.39 -16.77
CA GLY A 632 -14.21 -1.25 -16.44
C GLY A 632 -13.96 -0.97 -14.96
N LEU A 633 -12.87 -1.52 -14.45
CA LEU A 633 -12.35 -1.12 -13.14
C LEU A 633 -11.63 0.21 -13.29
N VAL A 634 -12.15 1.26 -12.66
CA VAL A 634 -11.51 2.58 -12.64
C VAL A 634 -10.43 2.58 -11.58
N ARG A 635 -9.18 2.76 -12.00
CA ARG A 635 -8.01 2.89 -11.14
C ARG A 635 -7.59 4.35 -11.09
N PRO A 636 -7.54 4.98 -9.91
CA PRO A 636 -6.95 6.30 -9.79
C PRO A 636 -5.47 6.23 -10.18
N LEU A 637 -4.98 7.23 -10.91
CA LEU A 637 -3.56 7.40 -11.20
C LEU A 637 -3.04 8.56 -10.36
N PRO A 638 -2.26 8.30 -9.30
CA PRO A 638 -1.73 9.35 -8.43
C PRO A 638 -0.95 10.43 -9.20
N ALA A 639 -0.18 10.02 -10.22
CA ALA A 639 0.57 10.94 -11.08
C ALA A 639 -0.31 11.92 -11.88
N LEU A 640 -1.59 11.59 -12.09
CA LEU A 640 -2.56 12.42 -12.80
C LEU A 640 -3.68 12.92 -11.87
N ALA A 641 -3.58 12.71 -10.56
CA ALA A 641 -4.60 13.11 -9.60
C ALA A 641 -4.78 14.64 -9.51
N ALA A 642 -3.76 15.40 -9.94
CA ALA A 642 -3.82 16.85 -10.06
C ALA A 642 -4.60 17.32 -11.30
N TRP A 643 -4.93 16.43 -12.26
CA TRP A 643 -5.66 16.82 -13.47
C TRP A 643 -7.16 16.95 -13.16
N PRO A 644 -7.72 18.16 -13.17
CA PRO A 644 -9.12 18.38 -12.81
C PRO A 644 -10.03 17.66 -13.80
N GLY A 645 -11.01 16.91 -13.31
CA GLY A 645 -11.95 16.19 -14.16
C GLY A 645 -11.53 14.79 -14.61
N LEU A 646 -10.42 14.25 -14.10
CA LEU A 646 -10.05 12.85 -14.27
C LEU A 646 -10.49 12.02 -13.05
N ALA A 647 -11.38 11.05 -13.25
CA ALA A 647 -11.76 10.09 -12.23
C ALA A 647 -10.72 8.95 -12.09
N GLY A 648 -10.04 8.60 -13.18
CA GLY A 648 -8.97 7.59 -13.20
C GLY A 648 -8.76 7.00 -14.59
N THR A 649 -8.23 5.78 -14.66
CA THR A 649 -8.09 5.03 -15.92
C THR A 649 -8.66 3.63 -15.85
N THR A 650 -8.96 3.08 -17.00
CA THR A 650 -9.28 1.67 -17.16
C THR A 650 -8.65 1.11 -18.43
N LEU A 651 -8.75 -0.20 -18.64
CA LEU A 651 -8.29 -0.86 -19.85
C LEU A 651 -9.51 -1.20 -20.71
N SER A 652 -9.46 -0.81 -21.98
CA SER A 652 -10.45 -1.20 -22.98
C SER A 652 -10.20 -2.64 -23.46
N GLY A 653 -11.22 -3.27 -24.06
CA GLY A 653 -11.13 -4.66 -24.55
C GLY A 653 -10.07 -4.90 -25.64
N ASP A 654 -9.56 -3.82 -26.25
CA ASP A 654 -8.43 -3.81 -27.20
C ASP A 654 -7.06 -3.58 -26.53
N GLY A 655 -7.01 -3.58 -25.19
CA GLY A 655 -5.78 -3.40 -24.39
C GLY A 655 -5.30 -1.95 -24.28
N ARG A 656 -6.01 -0.98 -24.86
CA ARG A 656 -5.67 0.44 -24.74
C ARG A 656 -6.09 1.01 -23.39
N VAL A 657 -5.30 1.95 -22.87
CA VAL A 657 -5.65 2.71 -21.67
C VAL A 657 -6.73 3.73 -22.03
N LEU A 658 -7.83 3.71 -21.29
CA LEU A 658 -8.93 4.66 -21.40
C LEU A 658 -8.93 5.60 -20.21
N LEU A 659 -8.91 6.90 -20.46
CA LEU A 659 -9.08 7.93 -19.43
C LEU A 659 -10.56 7.99 -19.04
N VAL A 660 -10.86 7.83 -17.76
CA VAL A 660 -12.22 7.92 -17.20
C VAL A 660 -12.39 9.29 -16.59
N LEU A 661 -13.36 10.03 -17.12
CA LEU A 661 -13.61 11.41 -16.77
C LEU A 661 -14.62 11.53 -15.63
N ASP A 662 -14.46 12.56 -14.81
CA ASP A 662 -15.43 13.01 -13.81
C ASP A 662 -16.21 14.21 -14.41
N PRO A 663 -17.45 14.01 -14.87
CA PRO A 663 -18.20 15.08 -15.53
C PRO A 663 -18.52 16.25 -14.60
N GLU A 664 -18.69 16.00 -13.29
CA GLU A 664 -19.01 17.05 -12.33
C GLU A 664 -17.80 17.95 -12.10
N ALA A 665 -16.62 17.36 -11.89
CA ALA A 665 -15.38 18.10 -11.76
C ALA A 665 -14.95 18.81 -13.06
N LEU A 666 -15.25 18.23 -14.24
CA LEU A 666 -14.99 18.88 -15.53
C LEU A 666 -15.85 20.13 -15.75
N VAL A 667 -17.14 20.05 -15.40
CA VAL A 667 -18.11 21.14 -15.63
C VAL A 667 -17.94 22.27 -14.61
N GLY A 668 -17.47 21.97 -13.39
CA GLY A 668 -17.18 22.97 -12.36
C GLY A 668 -16.00 23.90 -12.68
N ARG A 669 -15.30 23.69 -13.80
CA ARG A 669 -14.20 24.53 -14.26
C ARG A 669 -14.75 25.77 -14.97
N GLU A 670 -14.62 26.95 -14.35
CA GLU A 670 -14.83 28.20 -15.09
C GLU A 670 -13.77 28.29 -16.22
N PRO A 671 -14.16 28.51 -17.48
CA PRO A 671 -13.22 28.66 -18.58
C PRO A 671 -12.47 30.00 -18.43
N GLY A 672 -11.35 30.00 -17.68
CA GLY A 672 -10.53 31.20 -17.49
C GLY A 672 -9.40 31.12 -16.45
N GLU A 673 -9.40 30.19 -15.49
CA GLU A 673 -8.41 30.20 -14.40
C GLU A 673 -7.03 29.55 -14.72
N GLY A 674 -6.73 29.31 -16.01
CA GLY A 674 -5.47 28.69 -16.44
C GLY A 674 -4.25 29.62 -16.49
N GLU A 675 -4.41 30.91 -16.23
CA GLU A 675 -3.33 31.90 -16.36
C GLU A 675 -2.88 32.48 -15.01
N ALA A 676 -2.62 31.63 -14.02
CA ALA A 676 -1.75 31.98 -12.89
C ALA A 676 -1.36 30.76 -12.07
N ARG A 677 -0.20 30.16 -12.38
CA ARG A 677 0.80 29.76 -11.38
C ARG A 677 2.12 29.40 -12.10
N PRO A 678 3.27 29.83 -11.56
CA PRO A 678 4.57 29.78 -12.22
C PRO A 678 5.09 28.35 -12.43
#